data_AF-A0A7W3U358-F1
#
_entry.id   AF-A0A7W3U358-F1
#
_cell.length_a   1.000
_cell.length_b   1.000
_cell.length_c   1.000
_cell.angle_alpha   90.00
_cell.angle_beta   90.00
_cell.angle_gamma   90.00
#
_symmetry.space_group_name_H-M   'P 1'
#
loop_
_entity.id
_entity.type
_entity.pdbx_description
1 polymer ?
#
loop_
_entity_poly.entity_id
_entity_poly.type
_entity_poly.pdbx_seq_one_letter_code
_entity_poly.pdbx_strand_id
1 'polypeptide(L)'
;MNTKSSQNGRATGVKSRLSAMLCAFAATMMSFPSAAALNVPAVPLQVGTPLPPNIMLILDDSGSMDWTFMPGPFAASAAPLNNQTSPVSIGLETYAHNTLYYDPSIDYTPWILADGSYHSGGTTLNSVWTDAALASSNASIANRVHTYYVPKTPGTNLDRTNGFYRYQIHADGSVWRSEYTGASSRITLLNQGGIWQSNNNWRQYQVDVPSGVYDLEITTSGGGGDADLYVRRGAQPTTSNYDCRERSNGNNHTCEFDPPQAGRYYIGLFADSTFNNVNLNVSYVASRYCGADDGWNNCTRVTPNGRSEQAEANNFATWYSYHRTRMKAAKAGAGSAFADLNGGNYRVGFTTIWGPSQSDRNAEFLINVGSNNGLFENRNGSTNRTTWFNRLYDATANNGTPLHNALRRMGLYYSDDLAGYGGTSGPYGPEASPLACRQNFSILTTDGYWNQEDSIVYSGNDDGNDGATYSRPDGTSEQSYVAAAPYRDNFSKTLADVAMKYWKTDLMPGMDNIVPTTTVNPAFWQHMVTFGISLGLKGTLPQTSVADVLQAQQAGTFPGWPNPTDNEDDHRIDDLLHAAVNGHGAFAAASNPTEFAMALRSALASIDERTSSASNLSFNSSVLNNDTVSYSANFVAGQWIGDVTAYSTTSAGAVNPPLWRASNGIPTTPSSRRIRTYGGATGTRTAATAFPTAAQETVLTTAVANYIKGDRTGEGSTYRARATLFGDIVNSSPVYVETGSDKTIYVGANDGMLHAINAENGAERFAYVPKLLDMARLKDLSRRVDFVHQYFVDGPISVSTRVQTPNKNYLVGTLGRGGRGVYGLDVTDPTTFATSGQSWEFAGDNDMGMVLGKPLIAKVNIGTNGTMAAIVANGINSPNDRAALFVINLATGALIQKITTNAETANGLSVPTGVDANGDGKVDTVYAGDLQGNVWRFDLSASTSTSWSSAKLFTATYKDDPTRRQPITGGITVAYNPATYNPWVFFGTGRYILETDPGDTSTQTWYGMEDNGTAITGRAQLKEREIVLAGVLGGNPVRAFEETTSGDMNGTKGWYVELLTPPDYTAEGERMIGDQFVVSGNVLVASSVIPRSDGCDTTGRGYLNFIDAFTGGALSAPFIDANGDGVIDHNDTLPSGTGGGGTDVPVGSIDLGIGMPTDPGALIGSGGEAVFCANGSTGAPGCVPFEWGPGFGRISWRELLRD
;
A
#
# COMPACT_ATOMS: atom_id res chain seq x y z
N MET A 1 74.54 -48.07 38.05
CA MET A 1 74.81 -46.75 38.67
C MET A 1 73.47 -46.02 38.68
N ASN A 2 72.80 -45.90 39.83
CA ASN A 2 72.87 -44.70 40.71
C ASN A 2 72.67 -43.41 39.88
N THR A 3 71.66 -42.55 40.05
CA THR A 3 70.95 -42.11 41.27
C THR A 3 69.82 -41.11 40.94
N LYS A 4 68.70 -41.15 41.72
CA LYS A 4 67.89 -40.05 42.34
C LYS A 4 67.26 -38.94 41.45
N SER A 5 66.08 -38.36 41.71
CA SER A 5 65.05 -38.48 42.78
C SER A 5 63.75 -37.73 42.42
N SER A 6 62.63 -38.19 43.03
CA SER A 6 61.43 -37.44 43.51
C SER A 6 60.54 -36.71 42.48
N GLN A 7 59.19 -36.65 42.56
CA GLN A 7 58.20 -37.00 43.58
C GLN A 7 56.78 -36.93 42.95
N ASN A 8 55.83 -37.72 43.49
CA ASN A 8 54.35 -37.55 43.52
C ASN A 8 53.57 -37.55 42.17
N GLY A 9 52.49 -38.32 41.93
CA GLY A 9 51.57 -39.01 42.83
C GLY A 9 50.16 -38.38 42.79
N ARG A 10 49.25 -39.00 42.03
CA ARG A 10 47.76 -38.90 42.06
C ARG A 10 47.07 -37.57 41.65
N ALA A 11 46.52 -37.53 40.43
CA ALA A 11 45.26 -36.83 40.11
C ALA A 11 44.73 -37.17 38.69
N THR A 12 44.40 -38.44 38.39
CA THR A 12 43.89 -38.81 37.03
C THR A 12 42.55 -39.57 37.01
N GLY A 13 41.87 -39.72 38.15
CA GLY A 13 40.58 -40.43 38.21
C GLY A 13 39.31 -39.56 38.16
N VAL A 14 39.39 -38.27 38.50
CA VAL A 14 38.20 -37.41 38.68
C VAL A 14 37.84 -36.63 37.41
N LYS A 15 38.83 -36.25 36.59
CA LYS A 15 38.60 -35.48 35.35
C LYS A 15 37.87 -36.28 34.26
N SER A 16 38.14 -37.59 34.14
CA SER A 16 37.50 -38.44 33.13
C SER A 16 36.00 -38.69 33.42
N ARG A 17 35.60 -38.76 34.70
CA ARG A 17 34.19 -38.95 35.07
C ARG A 17 33.36 -37.67 34.97
N LEU A 18 33.95 -36.50 35.23
CA LEU A 18 33.30 -35.21 35.02
C LEU A 18 33.12 -34.87 33.54
N SER A 19 34.08 -35.18 32.67
CA SER A 19 33.92 -34.97 31.22
C SER A 19 32.86 -35.88 30.62
N ALA A 20 32.76 -37.14 31.06
CA ALA A 20 31.71 -38.04 30.59
C ALA A 20 30.31 -37.60 31.07
N MET A 21 30.19 -37.08 32.30
CA MET A 21 28.93 -36.51 32.80
C MET A 21 28.57 -35.19 32.12
N LEU A 22 29.54 -34.31 31.81
CA LEU A 22 29.28 -33.07 31.06
C LEU A 22 28.91 -33.36 29.60
N CYS A 23 29.54 -34.35 28.95
CA CYS A 23 29.17 -34.72 27.58
C CYS A 23 27.81 -35.46 27.54
N ALA A 24 27.48 -36.27 28.55
CA ALA A 24 26.15 -36.87 28.66
C ALA A 24 25.06 -35.83 28.98
N PHE A 25 25.38 -34.82 29.82
CA PHE A 25 24.51 -33.68 30.12
C PHE A 25 24.35 -32.74 28.92
N ALA A 26 25.42 -32.47 28.16
CA ALA A 26 25.36 -31.70 26.92
C ALA A 26 24.64 -32.47 25.80
N ALA A 27 24.80 -33.78 25.69
CA ALA A 27 24.07 -34.62 24.73
C ALA A 27 22.58 -34.75 25.09
N THR A 28 22.21 -34.75 26.37
CA THR A 28 20.80 -34.67 26.80
C THR A 28 20.20 -33.28 26.67
N MET A 29 21.01 -32.21 26.78
CA MET A 29 20.57 -30.84 26.48
C MET A 29 20.41 -30.58 24.97
N MET A 30 21.16 -31.28 24.11
CA MET A 30 21.02 -31.23 22.64
C MET A 30 19.93 -32.16 22.09
N SER A 31 19.32 -33.01 22.92
CA SER A 31 18.30 -33.98 22.51
C SER A 31 16.87 -33.62 22.96
N PHE A 32 16.63 -32.41 23.45
CA PHE A 32 15.26 -31.91 23.53
C PHE A 32 14.88 -31.38 22.15
N PRO A 33 13.94 -32.00 21.42
CA PRO A 33 13.25 -31.27 20.38
C PRO A 33 12.52 -30.14 21.09
N SER A 34 13.09 -28.95 21.10
CA SER A 34 12.25 -27.75 21.09
C SER A 34 11.40 -27.94 19.85
N ALA A 35 10.11 -28.24 20.01
CA ALA A 35 9.19 -28.14 18.89
C ALA A 35 9.42 -26.73 18.32
N ALA A 36 9.78 -26.64 17.05
CA ALA A 36 9.90 -25.35 16.41
C ALA A 36 8.51 -24.72 16.46
N ALA A 37 8.42 -23.46 16.86
CA ALA A 37 7.15 -22.72 16.84
C ALA A 37 6.51 -22.86 15.45
N LEU A 38 5.19 -23.04 15.40
CA LEU A 38 4.45 -23.06 14.15
C LEU A 38 4.72 -21.77 13.38
N ASN A 39 5.16 -21.90 12.13
CA ASN A 39 5.41 -20.76 11.26
C ASN A 39 4.09 -20.18 10.75
N VAL A 40 3.54 -19.21 11.48
CA VAL A 40 2.37 -18.46 11.05
C VAL A 40 2.82 -17.49 9.94
N PRO A 41 2.22 -17.53 8.74
CA PRO A 41 2.63 -16.67 7.63
C PRO A 41 2.44 -15.20 8.01
N ALA A 42 3.27 -14.32 7.45
CA ALA A 42 3.14 -12.88 7.69
C ALA A 42 1.96 -12.26 6.92
N VAL A 43 1.44 -12.96 5.91
CA VAL A 43 0.32 -12.57 5.05
C VAL A 43 -0.84 -13.53 5.33
N PRO A 44 -2.11 -13.06 5.36
CA PRO A 44 -3.24 -13.96 5.56
C PRO A 44 -3.31 -15.05 4.49
N LEU A 45 -3.60 -16.29 4.90
CA LEU A 45 -3.77 -17.44 3.98
C LEU A 45 -4.94 -17.26 3.00
N GLN A 46 -5.86 -16.43 3.44
CA GLN A 46 -6.97 -15.85 2.73
C GLN A 46 -6.53 -15.03 1.51
N VAL A 47 -5.44 -14.27 1.65
CA VAL A 47 -4.87 -13.49 0.56
C VAL A 47 -4.09 -14.45 -0.31
N GLY A 48 -4.44 -14.48 -1.59
CA GLY A 48 -3.63 -15.23 -2.53
C GLY A 48 -2.22 -14.70 -2.47
N THR A 49 -1.22 -15.60 -2.47
CA THR A 49 0.18 -15.19 -2.55
C THR A 49 0.26 -14.03 -3.53
N PRO A 50 0.59 -12.79 -3.10
CA PRO A 50 0.45 -11.61 -3.94
C PRO A 50 1.18 -11.89 -5.23
N LEU A 51 0.44 -12.06 -6.33
CA LEU A 51 1.02 -12.54 -7.57
C LEU A 51 1.80 -11.38 -8.17
N PRO A 52 3.13 -11.47 -8.23
CA PRO A 52 3.90 -10.35 -8.72
C PRO A 52 3.55 -10.13 -10.20
N PRO A 53 2.94 -8.98 -10.55
CA PRO A 53 2.60 -8.70 -11.93
C PRO A 53 3.88 -8.49 -12.74
N ASN A 54 3.78 -8.69 -14.05
CA ASN A 54 4.83 -8.31 -14.97
C ASN A 54 4.64 -6.85 -15.37
N ILE A 55 5.64 -6.01 -15.12
CA ILE A 55 5.65 -4.59 -15.51
C ILE A 55 6.83 -4.36 -16.44
N MET A 56 6.58 -3.83 -17.62
CA MET A 56 7.63 -3.33 -18.50
C MET A 56 7.58 -1.81 -18.56
N LEU A 57 8.68 -1.15 -18.19
CA LEU A 57 8.89 0.25 -18.55
C LEU A 57 9.49 0.34 -19.95
N ILE A 58 8.82 1.04 -20.85
CA ILE A 58 9.31 1.37 -22.19
C ILE A 58 9.70 2.84 -22.18
N LEU A 59 11.00 3.11 -22.02
CA LEU A 59 11.53 4.46 -21.98
C LEU A 59 11.70 5.03 -23.40
N ASP A 60 11.26 6.25 -23.62
CA ASP A 60 11.60 6.99 -24.82
C ASP A 60 13.11 7.29 -24.87
N ASP A 61 13.74 6.80 -25.94
CA ASP A 61 15.12 7.05 -26.28
C ASP A 61 15.27 7.66 -27.68
N SER A 62 14.29 8.43 -28.13
CA SER A 62 14.34 9.20 -29.38
C SER A 62 15.33 10.38 -29.30
N GLY A 63 15.75 10.90 -30.44
CA GLY A 63 16.77 11.94 -30.54
C GLY A 63 16.35 13.28 -29.89
N SER A 64 15.04 13.52 -29.75
CA SER A 64 14.49 14.65 -29.00
C SER A 64 14.76 14.57 -27.51
N MET A 65 15.00 13.37 -26.96
CA MET A 65 15.27 13.18 -25.54
C MET A 65 16.60 13.79 -25.08
N ASP A 66 17.54 14.04 -26.00
CA ASP A 66 18.81 14.73 -25.72
C ASP A 66 18.67 16.26 -25.67
N TRP A 67 17.51 16.80 -26.00
CA TRP A 67 17.30 18.25 -26.03
C TRP A 67 17.23 18.83 -24.62
N THR A 68 17.72 20.07 -24.48
CA THR A 68 17.72 20.83 -23.22
C THR A 68 16.49 21.74 -23.08
N PHE A 69 15.44 21.52 -23.89
CA PHE A 69 14.19 22.27 -23.83
C PHE A 69 12.97 21.37 -24.07
N MET A 70 11.80 21.71 -23.52
CA MET A 70 10.53 21.02 -23.83
C MET A 70 9.86 21.56 -25.12
N PRO A 71 9.04 20.77 -25.84
CA PRO A 71 8.29 21.25 -27.01
C PRO A 71 7.34 22.41 -26.65
N GLY A 72 7.19 23.38 -27.56
CA GLY A 72 6.33 24.55 -27.32
C GLY A 72 6.48 25.65 -28.40
N PRO A 73 5.71 26.76 -28.31
CA PRO A 73 5.63 27.80 -29.35
C PRO A 73 6.97 28.48 -29.69
N PHE A 74 7.98 28.37 -28.82
CA PHE A 74 9.32 28.94 -29.02
C PHE A 74 10.38 27.89 -29.41
N ALA A 75 10.01 26.62 -29.55
CA ALA A 75 10.93 25.56 -30.00
C ALA A 75 11.36 25.74 -31.48
N ALA A 76 10.49 26.34 -32.31
CA ALA A 76 10.73 26.53 -33.74
C ALA A 76 11.78 27.62 -34.07
N SER A 77 12.21 28.43 -33.09
CA SER A 77 13.17 29.54 -33.27
C SER A 77 14.56 29.24 -32.68
N ALA A 78 14.84 27.99 -32.29
CA ALA A 78 16.07 27.53 -31.64
C ALA A 78 17.30 27.40 -32.58
N ALA A 79 17.54 28.37 -33.47
CA ALA A 79 18.82 28.45 -34.20
C ALA A 79 20.00 28.67 -33.22
N PRO A 80 21.23 28.19 -33.52
CA PRO A 80 22.36 28.30 -32.61
C PRO A 80 22.65 29.78 -32.31
N LEU A 81 22.48 30.16 -31.05
CA LEU A 81 22.50 31.54 -30.61
C LEU A 81 23.89 32.16 -30.70
N ASN A 82 24.00 33.11 -31.59
CA ASN A 82 25.03 34.14 -31.69
C ASN A 82 24.82 35.24 -30.64
N ASN A 83 24.82 34.88 -29.34
CA ASN A 83 25.05 35.79 -28.20
C ASN A 83 24.19 37.09 -28.14
N GLN A 84 22.96 37.09 -28.68
CA GLN A 84 22.07 38.27 -28.67
C GLN A 84 21.04 38.23 -27.54
N THR A 85 20.75 39.39 -26.94
CA THR A 85 19.66 39.63 -25.99
C THR A 85 18.30 39.71 -26.70
N SER A 86 17.84 38.58 -27.24
CA SER A 86 16.49 38.44 -27.80
C SER A 86 15.54 37.78 -26.78
N PRO A 87 14.24 38.13 -26.74
CA PRO A 87 13.25 37.42 -25.92
C PRO A 87 13.26 35.89 -26.12
N VAL A 88 13.58 35.43 -27.34
CA VAL A 88 13.73 34.00 -27.67
C VAL A 88 14.89 33.34 -26.90
N SER A 89 16.01 34.04 -26.73
CA SER A 89 17.18 33.53 -26.00
C SER A 89 16.93 33.43 -24.49
N ILE A 90 16.18 34.40 -23.94
CA ILE A 90 15.75 34.39 -22.53
C ILE A 90 14.73 33.27 -22.30
N GLY A 91 13.84 33.04 -23.27
CA GLY A 91 12.81 31.99 -23.19
C GLY A 91 13.37 30.57 -23.04
N LEU A 92 14.58 30.28 -23.55
CA LEU A 92 15.22 28.97 -23.38
C LEU A 92 15.97 28.82 -22.04
N GLU A 93 16.36 29.94 -21.42
CA GLU A 93 17.12 29.99 -20.15
C GLU A 93 16.23 30.37 -18.94
N THR A 94 14.92 30.17 -19.05
CA THR A 94 13.96 30.40 -17.96
C THR A 94 13.01 29.23 -17.79
N TYR A 95 12.83 28.78 -16.54
CA TYR A 95 11.92 27.69 -16.19
C TYR A 95 10.44 28.00 -16.53
N ALA A 96 10.09 29.29 -16.63
CA ALA A 96 8.74 29.74 -16.94
C ALA A 96 8.30 29.45 -18.38
N HIS A 97 9.27 29.23 -19.29
CA HIS A 97 9.02 28.89 -20.69
C HIS A 97 9.61 27.54 -21.05
N ASN A 98 10.85 27.30 -20.66
CA ASN A 98 11.51 26.02 -20.78
C ASN A 98 11.45 25.32 -19.43
N THR A 99 10.43 24.50 -19.20
CA THR A 99 10.21 23.77 -17.94
C THR A 99 11.31 22.76 -17.59
N LEU A 100 12.25 22.52 -18.52
CA LEU A 100 13.44 21.70 -18.30
C LEU A 100 14.65 22.53 -17.81
N TYR A 101 14.62 23.85 -18.01
CA TYR A 101 15.68 24.72 -17.53
C TYR A 101 15.68 24.86 -16.01
N TYR A 102 16.79 25.34 -15.46
CA TYR A 102 16.98 25.48 -14.03
C TYR A 102 15.89 26.34 -13.39
N ASP A 103 15.09 25.74 -12.50
CA ASP A 103 14.15 26.42 -11.63
C ASP A 103 14.78 26.58 -10.23
N PRO A 104 15.14 27.80 -9.80
CA PRO A 104 15.73 28.00 -8.49
C PRO A 104 14.75 27.71 -7.35
N SER A 105 13.45 27.49 -7.58
CA SER A 105 12.52 27.07 -6.52
C SER A 105 12.63 25.58 -6.17
N ILE A 106 13.25 24.77 -7.02
CA ILE A 106 13.40 23.34 -6.83
C ILE A 106 14.73 23.02 -6.16
N ASP A 107 14.71 22.15 -5.15
CA ASP A 107 15.91 21.53 -4.57
C ASP A 107 16.20 20.24 -5.33
N TYR A 108 17.09 20.31 -6.32
CA TYR A 108 17.42 19.18 -7.17
C TYR A 108 18.24 18.14 -6.41
N THR A 109 17.87 16.88 -6.57
CA THR A 109 18.59 15.74 -6.00
C THR A 109 19.29 14.93 -7.10
N PRO A 110 20.42 14.26 -6.82
CA PRO A 110 20.98 13.27 -7.73
C PRO A 110 19.99 12.13 -8.01
N TRP A 111 20.26 11.30 -9.02
CA TRP A 111 19.46 10.10 -9.24
C TRP A 111 19.54 9.13 -8.06
N ILE A 112 18.40 8.53 -7.71
CA ILE A 112 18.29 7.52 -6.66
C ILE A 112 18.82 6.17 -7.15
N LEU A 113 19.43 5.38 -6.29
CA LEU A 113 19.99 4.07 -6.59
C LEU A 113 19.04 2.96 -6.14
N ALA A 114 19.31 1.73 -6.56
CA ALA A 114 18.48 0.57 -6.25
C ALA A 114 18.29 0.31 -4.74
N ASP A 115 19.25 0.75 -3.91
CA ASP A 115 19.23 0.64 -2.45
C ASP A 115 18.56 1.83 -1.75
N GLY A 116 18.03 2.80 -2.50
CA GLY A 116 17.40 4.01 -1.99
C GLY A 116 18.38 5.14 -1.66
N SER A 117 19.70 4.94 -1.84
CA SER A 117 20.70 6.01 -1.71
C SER A 117 20.74 6.88 -2.97
N TYR A 118 21.50 7.97 -2.96
CA TYR A 118 21.66 8.85 -4.13
C TYR A 118 23.03 8.68 -4.76
N HIS A 119 23.12 8.82 -6.09
CA HIS A 119 24.40 8.87 -6.80
C HIS A 119 25.37 9.89 -6.17
N SER A 120 26.62 9.50 -6.00
CA SER A 120 27.68 10.36 -5.48
C SER A 120 28.36 11.16 -6.60
N GLY A 121 28.63 12.45 -6.37
CA GLY A 121 29.36 13.32 -7.31
C GLY A 121 28.43 14.09 -8.26
N GLY A 122 29.00 14.88 -9.17
CA GLY A 122 28.19 15.67 -10.13
C GLY A 122 27.50 16.91 -9.53
N THR A 123 27.71 17.22 -8.25
CA THR A 123 26.94 18.23 -7.51
C THR A 123 27.68 19.56 -7.30
N THR A 124 28.82 19.76 -7.96
CA THR A 124 29.61 21.00 -7.86
C THR A 124 30.02 21.49 -9.25
N LEU A 125 30.18 22.80 -9.44
CA LEU A 125 30.57 23.36 -10.76
C LEU A 125 31.91 22.83 -11.29
N ASN A 126 32.79 22.36 -10.41
CA ASN A 126 34.09 21.78 -10.80
C ASN A 126 34.00 20.32 -11.23
N SER A 127 32.86 19.66 -10.98
CA SER A 127 32.63 18.25 -11.24
C SER A 127 31.15 18.03 -11.54
N VAL A 128 30.78 18.22 -12.81
CA VAL A 128 29.44 17.92 -13.34
C VAL A 128 29.49 16.83 -14.40
N TRP A 129 28.39 16.09 -14.55
CA TRP A 129 28.23 15.07 -15.58
C TRP A 129 27.75 15.71 -16.89
N THR A 130 28.62 15.86 -17.88
CA THR A 130 28.31 16.59 -19.14
C THR A 130 27.72 15.73 -20.25
N ASP A 131 27.81 14.42 -20.17
CA ASP A 131 27.16 13.54 -21.14
C ASP A 131 25.63 13.63 -20.96
N ALA A 132 24.87 13.63 -22.06
CA ALA A 132 23.41 13.69 -22.03
C ALA A 132 22.81 12.37 -21.52
N ALA A 133 23.51 11.26 -21.74
CA ALA A 133 23.04 9.91 -21.46
C ALA A 133 23.71 9.26 -20.25
N LEU A 134 24.98 9.57 -19.91
CA LEU A 134 25.72 8.87 -18.84
C LEU A 134 26.27 9.80 -17.73
N ALA A 135 26.17 9.37 -16.46
CA ALA A 135 26.90 9.98 -15.34
C ALA A 135 28.35 9.44 -15.25
N SER A 136 29.08 9.44 -16.38
CA SER A 136 30.36 8.72 -16.54
C SER A 136 31.58 9.61 -16.75
N SER A 137 31.40 10.86 -17.22
CA SER A 137 32.50 11.82 -17.43
C SER A 137 32.30 13.12 -16.65
N ASN A 138 33.23 13.40 -15.74
CA ASN A 138 33.26 14.65 -14.98
C ASN A 138 33.95 15.74 -15.80
N ALA A 139 33.28 16.88 -15.94
CA ALA A 139 33.87 18.10 -16.46
C ALA A 139 33.74 19.24 -15.45
N SER A 140 34.64 20.21 -15.54
CA SER A 140 34.45 21.49 -14.85
C SER A 140 33.73 22.47 -15.76
N ILE A 141 32.59 22.96 -15.29
CA ILE A 141 31.87 24.09 -15.89
C ILE A 141 32.12 25.38 -15.13
N ALA A 142 32.99 25.38 -14.11
CA ALA A 142 33.29 26.56 -13.29
C ALA A 142 33.94 27.69 -14.09
N ASN A 143 34.61 27.42 -15.21
CA ASN A 143 35.34 28.44 -15.98
C ASN A 143 34.44 29.38 -16.82
N ARG A 144 33.12 29.29 -16.68
CA ARG A 144 32.14 30.08 -17.43
C ARG A 144 31.11 30.68 -16.47
N VAL A 145 30.53 31.80 -16.88
CA VAL A 145 29.36 32.39 -16.20
C VAL A 145 28.12 31.65 -16.67
N HIS A 146 27.32 31.13 -15.73
CA HIS A 146 26.05 30.46 -16.02
C HIS A 146 24.89 31.41 -15.80
N THR A 147 24.11 31.64 -16.84
CA THR A 147 23.00 32.60 -16.80
C THR A 147 21.66 31.87 -16.67
N TYR A 148 20.76 32.42 -15.88
CA TYR A 148 19.38 31.96 -15.79
C TYR A 148 18.44 33.13 -15.46
N TYR A 149 17.19 33.03 -15.90
CA TYR A 149 16.22 34.12 -15.78
C TYR A 149 15.03 33.71 -14.92
N VAL A 150 14.67 34.59 -14.00
CA VAL A 150 13.54 34.41 -13.07
C VAL A 150 12.51 35.51 -13.32
N PRO A 151 11.22 35.18 -13.54
CA PRO A 151 10.16 36.17 -13.68
C PRO A 151 10.08 37.09 -12.46
N LYS A 152 9.94 38.40 -12.67
CA LYS A 152 9.77 39.37 -11.56
C LYS A 152 8.45 39.17 -10.80
N THR A 153 7.43 38.72 -11.52
CA THR A 153 6.10 38.39 -10.99
C THR A 153 5.60 37.09 -11.61
N PRO A 154 4.85 36.25 -10.88
CA PRO A 154 4.13 35.14 -11.48
C PRO A 154 3.13 35.67 -12.54
N GLY A 155 3.15 35.12 -13.76
CA GLY A 155 2.23 35.50 -14.84
C GLY A 155 2.55 36.79 -15.61
N THR A 156 3.77 37.34 -15.48
CA THR A 156 4.23 38.49 -16.30
C THR A 156 4.17 38.14 -17.80
N ASN A 157 3.98 39.13 -18.68
CA ASN A 157 4.14 38.92 -20.13
C ASN A 157 5.60 38.52 -20.42
N LEU A 158 5.79 37.25 -20.76
CA LEU A 158 7.10 36.63 -20.87
C LEU A 158 7.81 36.95 -22.21
N ASP A 159 7.15 37.68 -23.12
CA ASP A 159 7.73 38.12 -24.41
C ASP A 159 8.63 39.37 -24.27
N ARG A 160 8.78 39.91 -23.05
CA ARG A 160 9.54 41.14 -22.79
C ARG A 160 10.70 40.89 -21.84
N THR A 161 11.91 41.18 -22.31
CA THR A 161 13.17 41.10 -21.55
C THR A 161 13.11 41.78 -20.16
N ASN A 162 12.41 42.90 -20.03
CA ASN A 162 12.31 43.63 -18.76
C ASN A 162 11.43 42.97 -17.69
N GLY A 163 10.68 41.92 -18.05
CA GLY A 163 9.86 41.11 -17.16
C GLY A 163 10.65 40.13 -16.28
N PHE A 164 11.96 39.99 -16.51
CA PHE A 164 12.82 39.04 -15.82
C PHE A 164 13.91 39.73 -15.00
N TYR A 165 14.33 39.07 -13.92
CA TYR A 165 15.64 39.24 -13.33
C TYR A 165 16.62 38.28 -14.00
N ARG A 166 17.83 38.74 -14.34
CA ARG A 166 18.93 37.89 -14.80
C ARG A 166 19.82 37.54 -13.62
N TYR A 167 19.99 36.25 -13.37
CA TYR A 167 20.92 35.73 -12.40
C TYR A 167 22.11 35.09 -13.11
N GLN A 168 23.30 35.29 -12.56
CA GLN A 168 24.57 34.80 -13.11
C GLN A 168 25.38 34.13 -12.01
N ILE A 169 25.73 32.86 -12.21
CA ILE A 169 26.63 32.11 -11.33
C ILE A 169 28.04 32.21 -11.92
N HIS A 170 28.95 32.82 -11.18
CA HIS A 170 30.33 33.03 -11.59
C HIS A 170 31.24 31.86 -11.17
N ALA A 171 32.47 31.86 -11.70
CA ALA A 171 33.48 30.85 -11.44
C ALA A 171 33.86 30.70 -9.95
N ASP A 172 33.74 31.77 -9.18
CA ASP A 172 33.97 31.79 -7.73
C ASP A 172 32.76 31.30 -6.92
N GLY A 173 31.68 30.85 -7.57
CA GLY A 173 30.43 30.43 -6.94
C GLY A 173 29.51 31.58 -6.56
N SER A 174 29.89 32.84 -6.84
CA SER A 174 29.04 34.00 -6.54
C SER A 174 27.84 34.11 -7.45
N VAL A 175 26.72 34.59 -6.91
CA VAL A 175 25.45 34.73 -7.64
C VAL A 175 25.06 36.19 -7.73
N TRP A 176 25.05 36.71 -8.95
CA TRP A 176 24.75 38.11 -9.23
C TRP A 176 23.40 38.24 -9.92
N ARG A 177 22.54 39.08 -9.37
CA ARG A 177 21.27 39.50 -9.97
C ARG A 177 21.45 40.82 -10.70
N SER A 178 20.86 40.95 -11.87
CA SER A 178 20.79 42.17 -12.68
C SER A 178 19.39 42.39 -13.25
N GLU A 179 19.10 43.63 -13.64
CA GLU A 179 17.82 44.08 -14.18
C GLU A 179 18.01 44.72 -15.55
N TYR A 180 17.14 44.38 -16.50
CA TYR A 180 17.17 45.00 -17.81
C TYR A 180 16.58 46.41 -17.78
N THR A 181 17.43 47.42 -18.04
CA THR A 181 17.03 48.83 -18.15
C THR A 181 17.39 49.43 -19.52
N GLY A 182 17.98 48.64 -20.43
CA GLY A 182 18.51 49.11 -21.71
C GLY A 182 19.92 49.71 -21.60
N ALA A 183 20.49 50.15 -22.72
CA ALA A 183 21.84 50.72 -22.77
C ALA A 183 21.94 51.97 -21.87
N SER A 184 22.94 51.98 -20.98
CA SER A 184 23.12 53.07 -20.02
C SER A 184 23.71 54.30 -20.73
N SER A 185 22.95 55.41 -20.77
CA SER A 185 23.44 56.68 -21.33
C SER A 185 24.05 57.55 -20.22
N ARG A 186 25.25 58.10 -20.44
CA ARG A 186 25.81 59.13 -19.53
C ARG A 186 24.89 60.35 -19.54
N ILE A 187 24.40 60.75 -18.38
CA ILE A 187 23.56 61.94 -18.23
C ILE A 187 24.49 63.16 -18.12
N THR A 188 24.37 64.09 -19.07
CA THR A 188 25.17 65.31 -19.09
C THR A 188 24.61 66.33 -18.10
N LEU A 189 25.42 66.72 -17.11
CA LEU A 189 25.10 67.79 -16.15
C LEU A 189 25.49 69.16 -16.68
N LEU A 190 26.58 69.23 -17.44
CA LEU A 190 27.11 70.48 -17.98
C LEU A 190 27.85 70.19 -19.28
N ASN A 191 27.52 70.93 -20.34
CA ASN A 191 28.30 70.97 -21.57
C ASN A 191 28.47 72.43 -21.98
N GLN A 192 29.70 72.92 -21.95
CA GLN A 192 30.04 74.32 -22.18
C GLN A 192 31.19 74.41 -23.18
N GLY A 193 30.94 75.01 -24.34
CA GLY A 193 31.97 75.22 -25.36
C GLY A 193 32.44 76.67 -25.44
N GLY A 194 33.52 76.91 -26.19
CA GLY A 194 34.00 78.27 -26.45
C GLY A 194 34.68 78.94 -25.26
N ILE A 195 35.14 78.17 -24.27
CA ILE A 195 35.68 78.72 -23.03
C ILE A 195 37.03 79.38 -23.32
N TRP A 196 37.18 80.60 -22.80
CA TRP A 196 38.40 81.39 -22.88
C TRP A 196 38.80 81.91 -21.50
N GLN A 197 40.11 81.94 -21.24
CA GLN A 197 40.66 82.61 -20.08
C GLN A 197 42.11 83.08 -20.34
N SER A 198 42.45 84.26 -19.83
CA SER A 198 43.81 84.81 -19.89
C SER A 198 44.75 84.14 -18.87
N ASN A 199 46.04 84.05 -19.23
CA ASN A 199 47.10 83.45 -18.41
C ASN A 199 47.01 83.83 -16.91
N ASN A 200 47.29 82.85 -16.03
CA ASN A 200 47.25 82.95 -14.57
C ASN A 200 45.87 83.29 -13.96
N ASN A 201 44.78 83.13 -14.71
CA ASN A 201 43.42 83.32 -14.20
C ASN A 201 42.60 82.02 -14.23
N TRP A 202 41.56 81.98 -13.40
CA TRP A 202 40.65 80.84 -13.28
C TRP A 202 39.35 81.06 -14.03
N ARG A 203 38.80 80.00 -14.62
CA ARG A 203 37.39 79.90 -15.02
C ARG A 203 36.72 78.84 -14.17
N GLN A 204 35.61 79.17 -13.53
CA GLN A 204 34.96 78.31 -12.55
C GLN A 204 33.56 77.90 -13.01
N TYR A 205 33.22 76.63 -12.78
CA TYR A 205 31.93 76.01 -13.01
C TYR A 205 31.52 75.20 -11.79
N GLN A 206 30.24 74.86 -11.69
CA GLN A 206 29.74 73.99 -10.63
C GLN A 206 28.59 73.13 -11.15
N VAL A 207 28.50 71.90 -10.65
CA VAL A 207 27.38 70.97 -10.90
C VAL A 207 26.95 70.32 -9.60
N ASP A 208 25.67 69.97 -9.50
CA ASP A 208 25.14 69.19 -8.38
C ASP A 208 25.01 67.72 -8.82
N VAL A 209 25.76 66.83 -8.15
CA VAL A 209 25.75 65.40 -8.44
C VAL A 209 24.75 64.71 -7.51
N PRO A 210 23.71 64.03 -8.04
CA PRO A 210 22.69 63.40 -7.22
C PRO A 210 23.23 62.20 -6.41
N SER A 211 22.47 61.75 -5.42
CA SER A 211 22.76 60.50 -4.70
C SER A 211 22.51 59.29 -5.58
N GLY A 212 23.33 58.24 -5.44
CA GLY A 212 23.16 56.98 -6.19
C GLY A 212 23.79 56.98 -7.58
N VAL A 213 24.66 57.94 -7.87
CA VAL A 213 25.51 57.95 -9.08
C VAL A 213 26.64 56.95 -8.91
N TYR A 214 26.94 56.21 -9.97
CA TYR A 214 28.00 55.20 -9.97
C TYR A 214 29.31 55.72 -10.54
N ASP A 215 29.26 56.61 -11.52
CA ASP A 215 30.47 57.21 -12.10
C ASP A 215 30.18 58.67 -12.51
N LEU A 216 31.13 59.58 -12.25
CA LEU A 216 31.12 60.98 -12.67
C LEU A 216 32.40 61.28 -13.45
N GLU A 217 32.24 61.74 -14.69
CA GLU A 217 33.32 62.11 -15.58
C GLU A 217 33.22 63.60 -15.94
N ILE A 218 34.34 64.30 -15.78
CA ILE A 218 34.50 65.71 -16.09
C ILE A 218 35.65 65.80 -17.08
N THR A 219 35.32 66.09 -18.34
CA THR A 219 36.30 66.19 -19.42
C THR A 219 36.42 67.61 -19.94
N THR A 220 37.64 68.03 -20.27
CA THR A 220 37.89 69.16 -21.16
C THR A 220 38.42 68.68 -22.49
N SER A 221 38.08 69.39 -23.57
CA SER A 221 38.59 69.05 -24.91
C SER A 221 38.61 70.23 -25.88
N GLY A 222 39.46 70.15 -26.90
CA GLY A 222 39.52 71.12 -28.00
C GLY A 222 40.17 72.46 -27.64
N GLY A 223 40.10 73.43 -28.56
CA GLY A 223 40.69 74.76 -28.34
C GLY A 223 42.22 74.84 -28.47
N GLY A 224 42.78 76.02 -28.26
CA GLY A 224 44.23 76.29 -28.20
C GLY A 224 44.65 76.85 -26.83
N GLY A 225 45.94 76.84 -26.51
CA GLY A 225 46.48 77.18 -25.18
C GLY A 225 46.58 75.98 -24.24
N ASP A 226 46.64 76.23 -22.93
CA ASP A 226 46.84 75.22 -21.89
C ASP A 226 45.90 75.46 -20.70
N ALA A 227 44.92 74.58 -20.52
CA ALA A 227 43.81 74.72 -19.57
C ALA A 227 43.81 73.57 -18.56
N ASP A 228 44.51 73.75 -17.45
CA ASP A 228 44.55 72.77 -16.37
C ASP A 228 43.17 72.57 -15.75
N LEU A 229 42.74 71.31 -15.61
CA LEU A 229 41.47 70.94 -14.98
C LEU A 229 41.69 70.66 -13.48
N TYR A 230 40.85 71.26 -12.63
CA TYR A 230 40.77 70.97 -11.20
C TYR A 230 39.32 70.77 -10.80
N VAL A 231 39.07 69.79 -9.93
CA VAL A 231 37.74 69.50 -9.43
C VAL A 231 37.80 69.34 -7.92
N ARG A 232 36.80 69.87 -7.21
CA ARG A 232 36.65 69.68 -5.77
C ARG A 232 35.19 69.70 -5.34
N ARG A 233 34.81 68.81 -4.45
CA ARG A 233 33.48 68.72 -3.86
C ARG A 233 33.36 69.68 -2.66
N GLY A 234 32.23 70.38 -2.58
CA GLY A 234 31.85 71.22 -1.44
C GLY A 234 32.51 72.61 -1.38
N ALA A 235 33.61 72.84 -2.09
CA ALA A 235 34.28 74.15 -2.19
C ALA A 235 35.02 74.31 -3.53
N GLN A 236 35.31 75.56 -3.93
CA GLN A 236 36.11 75.84 -5.12
C GLN A 236 37.53 75.22 -5.02
N PRO A 237 38.05 74.62 -6.10
CA PRO A 237 39.42 74.12 -6.12
C PRO A 237 40.42 75.27 -6.16
N THR A 238 41.63 75.01 -5.64
CA THR A 238 42.81 75.88 -5.75
C THR A 238 43.98 75.07 -6.30
N THR A 239 45.08 75.72 -6.67
CA THR A 239 46.28 75.01 -7.17
C THR A 239 46.91 74.03 -6.16
N SER A 240 46.55 74.15 -4.87
CA SER A 240 47.05 73.31 -3.76
C SER A 240 45.97 72.51 -3.03
N ASN A 241 44.69 72.66 -3.38
CA ASN A 241 43.58 71.97 -2.71
C ASN A 241 42.49 71.62 -3.71
N TYR A 242 42.40 70.33 -4.04
CA TYR A 242 41.54 69.75 -5.07
C TYR A 242 41.29 68.26 -4.75
N ASP A 243 40.19 67.72 -5.28
CA ASP A 243 39.89 66.28 -5.20
C ASP A 243 40.40 65.54 -6.44
N CYS A 244 40.39 66.20 -7.60
CA CYS A 244 41.02 65.71 -8.84
C CYS A 244 41.69 66.86 -9.60
N ARG A 245 42.79 66.59 -10.29
CA ARG A 245 43.51 67.57 -11.11
C ARG A 245 44.25 66.93 -12.27
N GLU A 246 44.19 67.55 -13.43
CA GLU A 246 44.98 67.24 -14.61
C GLU A 246 45.70 68.48 -15.16
N ARG A 247 47.00 68.35 -15.49
CA ARG A 247 47.88 69.45 -15.97
C ARG A 247 48.84 69.04 -17.09
N SER A 248 48.47 68.04 -17.88
CA SER A 248 49.28 67.71 -19.06
C SER A 248 49.24 68.86 -20.06
N ASN A 249 50.30 69.12 -20.82
CA ASN A 249 50.24 70.22 -21.80
C ASN A 249 49.04 70.06 -22.75
N GLY A 250 48.17 71.08 -22.82
CA GLY A 250 47.02 71.15 -23.72
C GLY A 250 45.70 71.33 -22.97
N ASN A 251 44.60 70.93 -23.60
CA ASN A 251 43.25 71.18 -23.07
C ASN A 251 42.39 69.90 -22.96
N ASN A 252 43.01 68.73 -23.16
CA ASN A 252 42.31 67.45 -23.17
C ASN A 252 42.56 66.74 -21.84
N HIS A 253 41.68 66.98 -20.87
CA HIS A 253 41.80 66.42 -19.52
C HIS A 253 40.55 65.67 -19.11
N THR A 254 40.72 64.68 -18.24
CA THR A 254 39.62 63.93 -17.65
C THR A 254 39.82 63.81 -16.14
N CYS A 255 38.79 64.16 -15.38
CA CYS A 255 38.66 63.83 -13.97
C CYS A 255 37.48 62.87 -13.81
N GLU A 256 37.75 61.69 -13.24
CA GLU A 256 36.76 60.62 -13.04
C GLU A 256 36.62 60.31 -11.54
N PHE A 257 35.40 60.03 -11.10
CA PHE A 257 35.07 59.65 -9.73
C PHE A 257 34.13 58.44 -9.75
N ASP A 258 34.62 57.27 -9.35
CA ASP A 258 33.88 55.99 -9.32
C ASP A 258 34.01 55.31 -7.93
N PRO A 259 32.97 55.36 -7.06
CA PRO A 259 31.75 56.15 -7.16
C PRO A 259 31.92 57.58 -6.60
N PRO A 260 31.23 58.59 -7.17
CA PRO A 260 31.26 59.94 -6.65
C PRO A 260 30.39 60.08 -5.39
N GLN A 261 30.84 60.89 -4.43
CA GLN A 261 29.96 61.28 -3.32
C GLN A 261 28.93 62.31 -3.79
N ALA A 262 27.66 62.16 -3.39
CA ALA A 262 26.61 63.13 -3.71
C ALA A 262 26.95 64.54 -3.19
N GLY A 263 26.57 65.56 -3.94
CA GLY A 263 26.76 66.96 -3.55
C GLY A 263 27.33 67.83 -4.67
N ARG A 264 27.66 69.08 -4.33
CA ARG A 264 28.14 70.07 -5.29
C ARG A 264 29.62 69.87 -5.61
N TYR A 265 29.94 69.71 -6.88
CA TYR A 265 31.31 69.71 -7.40
C TYR A 265 31.60 71.04 -8.07
N TYR A 266 32.72 71.65 -7.69
CA TYR A 266 33.27 72.85 -8.32
C TYR A 266 34.38 72.43 -9.27
N ILE A 267 34.29 72.88 -10.51
CA ILE A 267 35.24 72.62 -11.59
C ILE A 267 35.95 73.92 -11.94
N GLY A 268 37.27 73.97 -11.71
CA GLY A 268 38.12 75.10 -12.04
C GLY A 268 39.03 74.76 -13.22
N LEU A 269 38.97 75.57 -14.28
CA LEU A 269 39.95 75.56 -15.37
C LEU A 269 40.95 76.69 -15.11
N PHE A 270 42.21 76.35 -14.88
CA PHE A 270 43.28 77.33 -14.67
C PHE A 270 44.08 77.50 -15.97
N ALA A 271 44.24 78.75 -16.40
CA ALA A 271 45.01 79.06 -17.59
C ALA A 271 46.51 79.08 -17.26
N ASP A 272 47.20 77.95 -17.38
CA ASP A 272 48.68 77.90 -17.31
C ASP A 272 49.32 78.67 -18.48
N SER A 273 48.60 78.70 -19.61
CA SER A 273 48.72 79.75 -20.63
C SER A 273 47.34 80.19 -21.10
N THR A 274 47.23 81.38 -21.73
CA THR A 274 45.95 81.86 -22.26
C THR A 274 45.33 80.81 -23.19
N PHE A 275 44.15 80.30 -22.85
CA PHE A 275 43.44 79.29 -23.65
C PHE A 275 42.17 79.85 -24.29
N ASN A 276 41.78 79.30 -25.44
CA ASN A 276 40.60 79.71 -26.19
C ASN A 276 39.87 78.50 -26.78
N ASN A 277 38.54 78.61 -26.92
CA ASN A 277 37.69 77.59 -27.52
C ASN A 277 37.76 76.19 -26.86
N VAL A 278 38.06 76.12 -25.56
CA VAL A 278 38.03 74.87 -24.80
C VAL A 278 36.58 74.48 -24.51
N ASN A 279 36.27 73.19 -24.59
CA ASN A 279 34.98 72.64 -24.21
C ASN A 279 35.10 71.91 -22.88
N LEU A 280 34.13 72.09 -21.99
CA LEU A 280 33.97 71.37 -20.73
C LEU A 280 32.69 70.53 -20.80
N ASN A 281 32.81 69.23 -20.58
CA ASN A 281 31.69 68.31 -20.47
C ASN A 281 31.75 67.59 -19.11
N VAL A 282 30.62 67.58 -18.40
CA VAL A 282 30.45 66.90 -17.11
C VAL A 282 29.26 65.98 -17.23
N SER A 283 29.47 64.68 -17.02
CA SER A 283 28.44 63.67 -17.19
C SER A 283 28.58 62.53 -16.18
N TYR A 284 27.47 61.88 -15.84
CA TYR A 284 27.46 60.79 -14.86
C TYR A 284 26.65 59.58 -15.32
N VAL A 285 26.88 58.43 -14.68
CA VAL A 285 26.14 57.18 -14.89
C VAL A 285 25.26 56.87 -13.68
N ALA A 286 23.97 56.66 -13.90
CA ALA A 286 22.96 56.40 -12.86
C ALA A 286 22.75 54.90 -12.53
N SER A 287 23.41 54.00 -13.27
CA SER A 287 23.24 52.54 -13.18
C SER A 287 24.58 51.82 -13.12
N ARG A 288 24.72 50.82 -12.23
CA ARG A 288 25.93 49.99 -12.15
C ARG A 288 25.91 48.92 -13.23
N TYR A 289 27.00 48.84 -13.96
CA TYR A 289 27.20 47.90 -15.04
C TYR A 289 27.51 46.47 -14.56
N CYS A 290 27.03 45.49 -15.32
CA CYS A 290 27.08 44.06 -15.01
C CYS A 290 27.93 43.23 -15.99
N GLY A 291 28.85 43.81 -16.76
CA GLY A 291 29.81 43.04 -17.58
C GLY A 291 30.04 43.52 -19.02
N ALA A 292 29.12 43.27 -19.96
CA ALA A 292 29.12 43.81 -21.33
C ALA A 292 27.92 44.78 -21.46
N ASP A 293 27.96 45.83 -22.30
CA ASP A 293 26.86 46.81 -22.45
C ASP A 293 25.72 46.21 -23.27
N ASP A 294 25.04 45.27 -22.63
CA ASP A 294 23.95 44.44 -23.14
C ASP A 294 22.58 44.84 -22.56
N GLY A 295 22.53 45.98 -21.85
CA GLY A 295 21.32 46.54 -21.26
C GLY A 295 20.90 45.97 -19.89
N TRP A 296 21.68 45.06 -19.30
CA TRP A 296 21.48 44.55 -17.94
C TRP A 296 22.33 45.31 -16.93
N ASN A 297 21.68 45.97 -15.98
CA ASN A 297 22.30 46.86 -15.01
C ASN A 297 21.87 46.51 -13.57
N ASN A 298 22.27 47.33 -12.59
CA ASN A 298 21.88 47.23 -11.17
C ASN A 298 22.32 45.92 -10.50
N CYS A 299 23.58 45.53 -10.71
CA CYS A 299 24.14 44.29 -10.17
C CYS A 299 24.17 44.24 -8.63
N THR A 300 23.55 43.19 -8.08
CA THR A 300 23.53 42.90 -6.65
C THR A 300 23.86 41.43 -6.39
N ARG A 301 24.71 41.13 -5.39
CA ARG A 301 24.94 39.75 -4.93
C ARG A 301 23.75 39.26 -4.10
N VAL A 302 22.92 38.42 -4.70
CA VAL A 302 21.71 37.87 -4.08
C VAL A 302 21.27 36.63 -4.85
N THR A 303 20.76 35.63 -4.14
CA THR A 303 20.13 34.44 -4.73
C THR A 303 18.61 34.63 -4.84
N PRO A 304 17.92 33.95 -5.76
CA PRO A 304 16.49 34.14 -5.98
C PRO A 304 15.62 33.83 -4.76
N ASN A 305 15.95 32.77 -4.02
CA ASN A 305 15.12 32.21 -2.96
C ASN A 305 15.80 32.18 -1.57
N GLY A 306 16.81 33.03 -1.37
CA GLY A 306 17.50 33.14 -0.08
C GLY A 306 18.45 31.98 0.26
N ARG A 307 18.72 31.05 -0.67
CA ARG A 307 19.80 30.07 -0.53
C ARG A 307 21.16 30.78 -0.40
N SER A 308 22.14 30.14 0.23
CA SER A 308 23.53 30.63 0.14
C SER A 308 24.02 30.54 -1.32
N GLU A 309 24.91 31.45 -1.74
CA GLU A 309 25.47 31.44 -3.10
C GLU A 309 26.08 30.07 -3.46
N GLN A 310 26.81 29.46 -2.52
CA GLN A 310 27.39 28.13 -2.70
C GLN A 310 26.32 27.03 -2.83
N ALA A 311 25.24 27.09 -2.05
CA ALA A 311 24.14 26.14 -2.16
C ALA A 311 23.40 26.28 -3.49
N GLU A 312 23.22 27.51 -3.98
CA GLU A 312 22.64 27.77 -5.30
C GLU A 312 23.54 27.22 -6.42
N ALA A 313 24.84 27.47 -6.35
CA ALA A 313 25.82 26.92 -7.30
C ALA A 313 25.83 25.38 -7.30
N ASN A 314 25.73 24.74 -6.14
CA ASN A 314 25.64 23.29 -6.02
C ASN A 314 24.29 22.74 -6.53
N ASN A 315 23.19 23.47 -6.29
CA ASN A 315 21.87 23.10 -6.79
C ASN A 315 21.82 23.19 -8.33
N PHE A 316 22.37 24.25 -8.91
CA PHE A 316 22.55 24.39 -10.36
C PHE A 316 23.42 23.27 -10.94
N ALA A 317 24.53 22.93 -10.30
CA ALA A 317 25.39 21.82 -10.72
C ALA A 317 24.65 20.47 -10.67
N THR A 318 23.81 20.25 -9.65
CA THR A 318 22.98 19.04 -9.53
C THR A 318 21.94 18.98 -10.63
N TRP A 319 21.21 20.05 -10.90
CA TRP A 319 20.29 20.15 -12.05
C TRP A 319 21.03 19.87 -13.37
N TYR A 320 22.18 20.53 -13.56
CA TYR A 320 23.00 20.37 -14.75
C TYR A 320 23.36 18.89 -14.95
N SER A 321 23.82 18.22 -13.91
CA SER A 321 24.26 16.83 -13.97
C SER A 321 23.13 15.82 -14.16
N TYR A 322 21.96 16.05 -13.56
CA TYR A 322 20.94 15.02 -13.39
C TYR A 322 19.56 15.34 -13.99
N HIS A 323 19.32 16.56 -14.48
CA HIS A 323 17.97 17.00 -14.88
C HIS A 323 17.91 17.86 -16.15
N ARG A 324 19.05 18.32 -16.71
CA ARG A 324 19.08 19.33 -17.78
C ARG A 324 18.59 18.89 -19.17
N THR A 325 18.42 17.59 -19.42
CA THR A 325 17.88 17.05 -20.69
C THR A 325 16.62 16.26 -20.40
N ARG A 326 15.74 16.07 -21.41
CA ARG A 326 14.50 15.30 -21.24
C ARG A 326 14.77 13.87 -20.79
N MET A 327 15.80 13.23 -21.37
CA MET A 327 16.29 11.91 -20.95
C MET A 327 16.68 11.88 -19.47
N LYS A 328 17.42 12.89 -18.99
CA LYS A 328 17.84 12.96 -17.59
C LYS A 328 16.69 13.16 -16.62
N ALA A 329 15.75 14.04 -16.99
CA ALA A 329 14.51 14.25 -16.25
C ALA A 329 13.67 12.96 -16.20
N ALA A 330 13.52 12.26 -17.32
CA ALA A 330 12.78 11.00 -17.39
C ALA A 330 13.43 9.90 -16.52
N LYS A 331 14.76 9.76 -16.57
CA LYS A 331 15.52 8.85 -15.70
C LYS A 331 15.38 9.19 -14.22
N ALA A 332 15.43 10.47 -13.86
CA ALA A 332 15.22 10.91 -12.48
C ALA A 332 13.80 10.56 -12.00
N GLY A 333 12.78 10.83 -12.81
CA GLY A 333 11.39 10.52 -12.51
C GLY A 333 11.14 9.01 -12.39
N ALA A 334 11.60 8.22 -13.37
CA ALA A 334 11.48 6.76 -13.37
C ALA A 334 12.24 6.13 -12.21
N GLY A 335 13.49 6.52 -11.97
CA GLY A 335 14.28 6.01 -10.84
C GLY A 335 13.59 6.27 -9.50
N SER A 336 13.06 7.48 -9.31
CA SER A 336 12.31 7.86 -8.11
C SER A 336 11.00 7.06 -7.95
N ALA A 337 10.24 6.86 -9.02
CA ALA A 337 8.98 6.12 -8.99
C ALA A 337 9.19 4.62 -8.70
N PHE A 338 10.16 3.99 -9.37
CA PHE A 338 10.45 2.56 -9.18
C PHE A 338 11.23 2.28 -7.88
N ALA A 339 11.94 3.27 -7.33
CA ALA A 339 12.56 3.14 -6.01
C ALA A 339 11.53 2.92 -4.90
N ASP A 340 10.31 3.44 -5.05
CA ASP A 340 9.23 3.29 -4.08
C ASP A 340 8.53 1.92 -4.17
N LEU A 341 8.77 1.11 -5.21
CA LEU A 341 8.19 -0.23 -5.32
C LEU A 341 8.83 -1.20 -4.32
N ASN A 342 7.98 -1.95 -3.61
CA ASN A 342 8.39 -3.08 -2.80
C ASN A 342 8.82 -4.25 -3.68
N GLY A 343 10.12 -4.54 -3.72
CA GLY A 343 10.70 -5.48 -4.67
C GLY A 343 10.17 -6.92 -4.60
N GLY A 344 9.60 -7.32 -3.46
CA GLY A 344 9.01 -8.66 -3.28
C GLY A 344 7.65 -8.86 -3.97
N ASN A 345 7.01 -7.77 -4.42
CA ASN A 345 5.63 -7.79 -4.93
C ASN A 345 5.53 -7.54 -6.44
N TYR A 346 6.62 -7.25 -7.15
CA TYR A 346 6.57 -6.92 -8.58
C TYR A 346 7.67 -7.63 -9.36
N ARG A 347 7.40 -7.92 -10.63
CA ARG A 347 8.41 -8.28 -11.63
C ARG A 347 8.55 -7.12 -12.58
N VAL A 348 9.75 -6.56 -12.69
CA VAL A 348 9.94 -5.36 -13.49
C VAL A 348 11.04 -5.57 -14.52
N GLY A 349 10.68 -5.35 -15.78
CA GLY A 349 11.58 -5.23 -16.91
C GLY A 349 11.79 -3.78 -17.34
N PHE A 350 12.81 -3.57 -18.16
CA PHE A 350 13.14 -2.30 -18.79
C PHE A 350 13.47 -2.52 -20.25
N THR A 351 12.92 -1.69 -21.13
CA THR A 351 13.33 -1.61 -22.53
C THR A 351 13.20 -0.17 -23.01
N THR A 352 13.72 0.12 -24.20
CA THR A 352 13.53 1.41 -24.86
C THR A 352 12.65 1.26 -26.10
N ILE A 353 12.23 2.38 -26.70
CA ILE A 353 11.40 2.33 -27.91
C ILE A 353 12.16 1.70 -29.10
N TRP A 354 13.50 1.70 -29.11
CA TRP A 354 14.32 0.96 -30.08
C TRP A 354 14.55 -0.53 -29.75
N GLY A 355 14.40 -0.95 -28.49
CA GLY A 355 14.56 -2.34 -28.02
C GLY A 355 15.96 -2.92 -28.27
N PRO A 356 16.13 -4.26 -28.36
CA PRO A 356 17.45 -4.88 -28.38
C PRO A 356 18.08 -4.92 -29.79
N SER A 357 18.89 -3.93 -30.18
CA SER A 357 19.71 -3.92 -31.43
C SER A 357 20.65 -2.70 -31.45
N GLN A 358 21.92 -2.66 -31.90
CA GLN A 358 22.93 -3.64 -32.38
C GLN A 358 24.36 -3.22 -31.95
N SER A 359 24.46 -2.45 -30.88
CA SER A 359 25.71 -2.05 -30.19
C SER A 359 25.31 -1.76 -28.75
N ASP A 360 26.14 -2.05 -27.75
CA ASP A 360 25.88 -2.00 -26.29
C ASP A 360 25.38 -0.64 -25.69
N ARG A 361 24.56 0.15 -26.40
CA ARG A 361 24.17 1.52 -26.08
C ARG A 361 22.71 1.68 -25.62
N ASN A 362 21.84 0.71 -25.88
CA ASN A 362 20.44 0.69 -25.42
C ASN A 362 20.14 -0.64 -24.74
N ALA A 363 20.35 -0.70 -23.43
CA ALA A 363 20.41 -1.95 -22.71
C ALA A 363 19.02 -2.36 -22.20
N GLU A 364 18.43 -3.35 -22.86
CA GLU A 364 17.21 -4.00 -22.40
C GLU A 364 17.50 -4.88 -21.17
N PHE A 365 16.49 -5.01 -20.31
CA PHE A 365 16.44 -5.96 -19.21
C PHE A 365 15.05 -6.56 -19.15
N LEU A 366 14.90 -7.72 -19.78
CA LEU A 366 13.69 -8.52 -19.65
C LEU A 366 13.58 -9.08 -18.22
N ILE A 367 12.35 -9.39 -17.81
CA ILE A 367 12.08 -9.96 -16.50
C ILE A 367 12.83 -11.29 -16.38
N ASN A 368 13.87 -11.30 -15.54
CA ASN A 368 14.75 -12.45 -15.39
C ASN A 368 14.13 -13.51 -14.46
N VAL A 369 13.16 -14.24 -14.99
CA VAL A 369 12.47 -15.33 -14.26
C VAL A 369 13.40 -16.47 -13.83
N GLY A 370 14.55 -16.65 -14.48
CA GLY A 370 15.58 -17.59 -14.04
C GLY A 370 16.32 -17.19 -12.75
N SER A 371 16.18 -15.93 -12.30
CA SER A 371 16.78 -15.40 -11.08
C SER A 371 15.69 -14.88 -10.13
N ASN A 372 15.50 -15.58 -9.00
CA ASN A 372 14.50 -15.24 -7.97
C ASN A 372 13.10 -14.99 -8.57
N ASN A 373 12.68 -15.83 -9.54
CA ASN A 373 11.40 -15.72 -10.24
C ASN A 373 11.12 -14.31 -10.81
N GLY A 374 12.15 -13.57 -11.23
CA GLY A 374 11.99 -12.25 -11.84
C GLY A 374 11.58 -11.14 -10.87
N LEU A 375 11.53 -11.41 -9.56
CA LEU A 375 11.17 -10.42 -8.53
C LEU A 375 12.11 -9.22 -8.57
N PHE A 376 11.56 -8.01 -8.39
CA PHE A 376 12.24 -6.73 -8.46
C PHE A 376 13.00 -6.38 -7.17
N GLU A 377 13.81 -7.32 -6.68
CA GLU A 377 14.58 -7.17 -5.44
C GLU A 377 16.04 -7.66 -5.60
N ASN A 378 16.86 -7.36 -4.59
CA ASN A 378 18.24 -7.83 -4.47
C ASN A 378 18.37 -8.87 -3.34
N ARG A 379 17.48 -9.87 -3.29
CA ARG A 379 17.46 -10.94 -2.28
C ARG A 379 17.72 -12.30 -2.93
N ASN A 380 18.06 -13.30 -2.11
CA ASN A 380 18.32 -14.67 -2.57
C ASN A 380 19.39 -14.80 -3.68
N GLY A 381 20.39 -13.91 -3.67
CA GLY A 381 21.45 -13.87 -4.69
C GLY A 381 21.04 -13.20 -6.02
N SER A 382 19.81 -12.70 -6.13
CA SER A 382 19.37 -11.91 -7.29
C SER A 382 19.93 -10.50 -7.27
N THR A 383 20.16 -9.95 -8.46
CA THR A 383 20.52 -8.54 -8.70
C THR A 383 19.50 -7.84 -9.61
N ASN A 384 18.29 -8.37 -9.73
CA ASN A 384 17.28 -7.89 -10.70
C ASN A 384 17.02 -6.38 -10.55
N ARG A 385 16.79 -5.92 -9.31
CA ARG A 385 16.55 -4.50 -9.02
C ARG A 385 17.75 -3.63 -9.40
N THR A 386 18.95 -4.01 -8.95
CA THR A 386 20.18 -3.27 -9.29
C THR A 386 20.43 -3.22 -10.80
N THR A 387 20.20 -4.34 -11.49
CA THR A 387 20.38 -4.45 -12.93
C THR A 387 19.43 -3.52 -13.67
N TRP A 388 18.16 -3.52 -13.30
CA TRP A 388 17.16 -2.61 -13.87
C TRP A 388 17.54 -1.13 -13.70
N PHE A 389 17.96 -0.71 -12.49
CA PHE A 389 18.39 0.67 -12.24
C PHE A 389 19.60 1.05 -13.09
N ASN A 390 20.59 0.15 -13.20
CA ASN A 390 21.74 0.37 -14.07
C ASN A 390 21.30 0.54 -15.53
N ARG A 391 20.38 -0.30 -16.01
CA ARG A 391 19.86 -0.28 -17.38
C ARG A 391 19.10 1.01 -17.70
N LEU A 392 18.27 1.46 -16.76
CA LEU A 392 17.61 2.77 -16.83
C LEU A 392 18.65 3.89 -16.98
N TYR A 393 19.71 3.88 -16.17
CA TYR A 393 20.73 4.94 -16.20
C TYR A 393 21.71 4.84 -17.36
N ASP A 394 21.87 3.66 -17.97
CA ASP A 394 22.70 3.43 -19.15
C ASP A 394 22.02 3.83 -20.47
N ALA A 395 20.69 3.97 -20.51
CA ALA A 395 19.93 4.25 -21.75
C ALA A 395 20.36 5.56 -22.44
N THR A 396 20.48 5.58 -23.78
CA THR A 396 20.97 6.74 -24.54
C THR A 396 20.02 7.14 -25.66
N ALA A 397 19.93 8.42 -26.00
CA ALA A 397 19.08 8.85 -27.11
C ALA A 397 19.61 8.37 -28.48
N ASN A 398 18.69 8.08 -29.39
CA ASN A 398 18.92 7.55 -30.72
C ASN A 398 17.92 8.13 -31.73
N ASN A 399 18.26 8.15 -33.02
CA ASN A 399 17.41 8.81 -34.03
C ASN A 399 16.10 8.05 -34.29
N GLY A 400 14.96 8.74 -34.23
CA GLY A 400 13.62 8.24 -34.59
C GLY A 400 12.77 7.75 -33.41
N THR A 401 11.47 7.56 -33.64
CA THR A 401 10.46 7.32 -32.59
C THR A 401 9.50 6.18 -32.96
N PRO A 402 9.94 4.89 -32.92
CA PRO A 402 9.14 3.76 -33.37
C PRO A 402 8.23 3.18 -32.26
N LEU A 403 7.20 3.94 -31.85
CA LEU A 403 6.32 3.58 -30.72
C LEU A 403 5.42 2.36 -30.99
N HIS A 404 4.91 2.18 -32.21
CA HIS A 404 4.07 1.03 -32.58
C HIS A 404 4.87 -0.26 -32.45
N ASN A 405 6.10 -0.29 -32.98
CA ASN A 405 6.95 -1.47 -32.85
C ASN A 405 7.37 -1.71 -31.40
N ALA A 406 7.64 -0.64 -30.63
CA ALA A 406 7.96 -0.75 -29.21
C ALA A 406 6.84 -1.45 -28.42
N LEU A 407 5.59 -0.98 -28.59
CA LEU A 407 4.42 -1.56 -27.93
C LEU A 407 4.12 -2.98 -28.45
N ARG A 408 4.24 -3.20 -29.77
CA ARG A 408 4.06 -4.52 -30.39
C ARG A 408 5.00 -5.56 -29.81
N ARG A 409 6.27 -5.22 -29.60
CA ARG A 409 7.24 -6.15 -29.01
C ARG A 409 6.84 -6.58 -27.62
N MET A 410 6.26 -5.70 -26.81
CA MET A 410 5.82 -6.07 -25.47
C MET A 410 4.62 -7.01 -25.51
N GLY A 411 3.70 -6.80 -26.44
CA GLY A 411 2.63 -7.76 -26.71
C GLY A 411 3.16 -9.16 -27.06
N LEU A 412 4.19 -9.23 -27.91
CA LEU A 412 4.85 -10.50 -28.28
C LEU A 412 5.67 -11.11 -27.15
N TYR A 413 6.32 -10.30 -26.32
CA TYR A 413 7.05 -10.77 -25.14
C TYR A 413 6.12 -11.42 -24.11
N TYR A 414 4.90 -10.90 -23.99
CA TYR A 414 3.87 -11.45 -23.09
C TYR A 414 3.10 -12.63 -23.68
N SER A 415 3.25 -12.93 -24.98
CA SER A 415 2.58 -14.04 -25.64
C SER A 415 3.44 -15.28 -25.81
N ASP A 416 2.82 -16.36 -26.28
CA ASP A 416 3.50 -17.58 -26.70
C ASP A 416 4.31 -17.41 -28.01
N ASP A 417 4.24 -16.25 -28.68
CA ASP A 417 5.00 -15.90 -29.89
C ASP A 417 6.33 -15.17 -29.57
N LEU A 418 7.16 -15.83 -28.76
CA LEU A 418 8.50 -15.32 -28.41
C LEU A 418 9.45 -15.23 -29.62
N ALA A 419 9.20 -16.06 -30.65
CA ALA A 419 9.92 -15.99 -31.91
C ALA A 419 9.65 -14.67 -32.65
N GLY A 420 8.40 -14.18 -32.62
CA GLY A 420 8.01 -12.89 -33.15
C GLY A 420 8.64 -11.70 -32.40
N TYR A 421 8.90 -11.85 -31.10
CA TYR A 421 9.67 -10.90 -30.31
C TYR A 421 11.18 -10.94 -30.63
N GLY A 422 11.71 -12.11 -31.01
CA GLY A 422 13.13 -12.35 -31.30
C GLY A 422 13.90 -13.00 -30.15
N GLY A 423 13.20 -13.66 -29.21
CA GLY A 423 13.77 -14.32 -28.04
C GLY A 423 13.29 -15.77 -27.85
N THR A 424 13.76 -16.43 -26.81
CA THR A 424 13.39 -17.82 -26.47
C THR A 424 12.73 -17.98 -25.09
N SER A 425 12.57 -16.89 -24.34
CA SER A 425 11.99 -16.89 -23.00
C SER A 425 11.15 -15.65 -22.76
N GLY A 426 9.93 -15.85 -22.29
CA GLY A 426 8.98 -14.82 -21.86
C GLY A 426 8.85 -14.77 -20.33
N PRO A 427 8.01 -13.88 -19.80
CA PRO A 427 7.85 -13.73 -18.35
C PRO A 427 7.03 -14.85 -17.70
N TYR A 428 6.55 -15.82 -18.50
CA TYR A 428 5.85 -17.03 -18.05
C TYR A 428 6.77 -18.28 -17.97
N GLY A 429 8.08 -18.23 -18.29
CA GLY A 429 8.94 -19.42 -18.27
C GLY A 429 10.44 -19.12 -18.20
N PRO A 430 11.29 -19.96 -17.56
CA PRO A 430 11.17 -21.42 -17.45
C PRO A 430 10.70 -21.92 -16.07
N GLU A 431 9.81 -21.19 -15.41
CA GLU A 431 9.18 -21.64 -14.16
C GLU A 431 8.47 -23.00 -14.35
N ALA A 432 8.61 -23.90 -13.38
CA ALA A 432 8.07 -25.26 -13.47
C ALA A 432 6.53 -25.30 -13.56
N SER A 433 5.85 -24.23 -13.14
CA SER A 433 4.40 -24.05 -13.25
C SER A 433 4.08 -22.56 -13.39
N PRO A 434 3.93 -22.04 -14.62
CA PRO A 434 3.52 -20.67 -14.85
C PRO A 434 2.12 -20.42 -14.28
N LEU A 435 1.89 -19.23 -13.73
CA LEU A 435 0.61 -18.86 -13.12
C LEU A 435 -0.28 -18.18 -14.16
N ALA A 436 -1.40 -18.82 -14.49
CA ALA A 436 -2.30 -18.37 -15.55
C ALA A 436 -2.97 -17.01 -15.23
N CYS A 437 -3.25 -16.75 -13.96
CA CYS A 437 -3.79 -15.50 -13.44
C CYS A 437 -2.86 -14.27 -13.50
N ARG A 438 -1.59 -14.43 -13.89
CA ARG A 438 -0.60 -13.35 -13.83
C ARG A 438 -0.93 -12.22 -14.81
N GLN A 439 -0.94 -10.99 -14.32
CA GLN A 439 -1.23 -9.78 -15.11
C GLN A 439 0.04 -9.20 -15.75
N ASN A 440 -0.11 -8.64 -16.96
CA ASN A 440 0.98 -8.01 -17.72
C ASN A 440 0.67 -6.53 -18.00
N PHE A 441 1.64 -5.66 -17.69
CA PHE A 441 1.53 -4.22 -17.84
C PHE A 441 2.69 -3.66 -18.66
N SER A 442 2.38 -2.73 -19.55
CA SER A 442 3.35 -1.97 -20.34
C SER A 442 3.16 -0.48 -20.06
N ILE A 443 4.22 0.21 -19.67
CA ILE A 443 4.23 1.67 -19.50
C ILE A 443 5.03 2.28 -20.65
N LEU A 444 4.32 2.80 -21.64
CA LEU A 444 4.89 3.48 -22.80
C LEU A 444 5.06 4.96 -22.49
N THR A 445 6.29 5.44 -22.58
CA THR A 445 6.62 6.86 -22.44
C THR A 445 7.04 7.44 -23.78
N THR A 446 6.70 8.70 -24.05
CA THR A 446 7.15 9.44 -25.26
C THR A 446 7.24 10.94 -24.99
N ASP A 447 8.22 11.64 -25.59
CA ASP A 447 8.32 13.11 -25.64
C ASP A 447 7.91 13.70 -27.00
N GLY A 448 7.51 12.83 -27.93
CA GLY A 448 7.35 13.13 -29.34
C GLY A 448 6.28 12.30 -30.03
N TYR A 449 6.09 12.60 -31.31
CA TYR A 449 5.18 11.90 -32.19
C TYR A 449 5.85 10.63 -32.75
N TRP A 450 5.13 9.52 -32.82
CA TRP A 450 5.59 8.35 -33.58
C TRP A 450 5.79 8.74 -35.05
N ASN A 451 6.69 8.10 -35.82
CA ASN A 451 7.02 8.50 -37.19
C ASN A 451 6.64 7.43 -38.25
N GLN A 452 6.68 7.76 -39.56
CA GLN A 452 6.11 6.88 -40.60
C GLN A 452 6.86 5.56 -40.83
N GLU A 453 8.15 5.46 -40.46
CA GLU A 453 8.93 4.20 -40.53
C GLU A 453 8.41 3.13 -39.54
N ASP A 454 7.61 3.54 -38.56
CA ASP A 454 6.97 2.69 -37.54
C ASP A 454 5.80 1.85 -38.09
N SER A 455 5.19 2.28 -39.21
CA SER A 455 3.97 1.68 -39.79
C SER A 455 4.19 0.40 -40.62
N ILE A 456 5.45 -0.01 -40.83
CA ILE A 456 5.81 -1.14 -41.69
C ILE A 456 5.52 -2.50 -41.02
N VAL A 457 5.39 -2.53 -39.68
CA VAL A 457 5.38 -3.78 -38.91
C VAL A 457 3.96 -4.24 -38.49
N TYR A 458 2.93 -3.38 -38.66
CA TYR A 458 1.56 -3.66 -38.26
C TYR A 458 0.54 -3.20 -39.31
N SER A 459 -0.49 -4.00 -39.61
CA SER A 459 -1.34 -3.78 -40.79
C SER A 459 -2.86 -3.91 -40.58
N GLY A 460 -3.38 -3.85 -39.35
CA GLY A 460 -4.82 -4.05 -39.06
C GLY A 460 -5.51 -2.86 -38.38
N ASN A 461 -6.85 -2.84 -38.42
CA ASN A 461 -7.70 -2.12 -37.48
C ASN A 461 -8.28 -3.17 -36.50
N ASP A 462 -7.73 -3.22 -35.29
CA ASP A 462 -8.06 -4.26 -34.31
C ASP A 462 -9.17 -3.84 -33.36
N ASP A 463 -9.46 -2.54 -33.22
CA ASP A 463 -10.59 -2.08 -32.41
C ASP A 463 -11.93 -2.06 -33.17
N GLY A 464 -11.87 -2.16 -34.49
CA GLY A 464 -13.00 -2.16 -35.41
C GLY A 464 -13.75 -3.49 -35.52
N ASN A 465 -13.24 -4.57 -34.92
CA ASN A 465 -13.83 -5.90 -34.98
C ASN A 465 -13.95 -6.53 -33.59
N ASP A 466 -15.06 -7.24 -33.36
CA ASP A 466 -15.30 -8.01 -32.13
C ASP A 466 -14.17 -9.01 -31.85
N GLY A 467 -13.95 -9.31 -30.57
CA GLY A 467 -12.99 -10.30 -30.12
C GLY A 467 -13.56 -11.72 -30.14
N ALA A 468 -12.70 -12.70 -29.86
CA ALA A 468 -13.16 -14.05 -29.58
C ALA A 468 -13.93 -14.10 -28.25
N THR A 469 -14.83 -15.09 -28.12
CA THR A 469 -15.47 -15.41 -26.84
C THR A 469 -14.59 -16.36 -26.06
N TYR A 470 -14.32 -16.01 -24.81
CA TYR A 470 -13.60 -16.82 -23.84
C TYR A 470 -14.53 -17.25 -22.71
N SER A 471 -14.26 -18.40 -22.10
CA SER A 471 -15.03 -18.96 -20.98
C SER A 471 -14.09 -19.29 -19.82
N ARG A 472 -14.56 -19.10 -18.58
CA ARG A 472 -13.80 -19.50 -17.38
C ARG A 472 -13.81 -21.03 -17.21
N PRO A 473 -12.74 -21.63 -16.63
CA PRO A 473 -12.70 -23.07 -16.35
C PRO A 473 -13.81 -23.58 -15.42
N ASP A 474 -14.33 -22.72 -14.55
CA ASP A 474 -15.42 -23.03 -13.61
C ASP A 474 -16.82 -22.98 -14.25
N GLY A 475 -16.94 -22.60 -15.53
CA GLY A 475 -18.20 -22.50 -16.27
C GLY A 475 -19.09 -21.32 -15.86
N THR A 476 -18.62 -20.40 -15.01
CA THR A 476 -19.45 -19.34 -14.42
C THR A 476 -19.55 -18.07 -15.26
N SER A 477 -18.69 -17.89 -16.27
CA SER A 477 -18.59 -16.64 -17.04
C SER A 477 -18.13 -16.86 -18.48
N GLU A 478 -18.78 -16.16 -19.43
CA GLU A 478 -18.34 -16.02 -20.82
C GLU A 478 -18.26 -14.53 -21.18
N GLN A 479 -17.16 -14.11 -21.84
CA GLN A 479 -17.00 -12.73 -22.29
C GLN A 479 -16.27 -12.64 -23.63
N SER A 480 -16.54 -11.57 -24.37
CA SER A 480 -15.86 -11.17 -25.60
C SER A 480 -15.74 -9.64 -25.65
N TYR A 481 -14.75 -9.13 -26.37
CA TYR A 481 -14.71 -7.73 -26.77
C TYR A 481 -15.80 -7.46 -27.82
N VAL A 482 -16.56 -6.38 -27.63
CA VAL A 482 -17.53 -5.89 -28.62
C VAL A 482 -17.07 -4.54 -29.13
N ALA A 483 -16.94 -4.42 -30.45
CA ALA A 483 -16.41 -3.25 -31.12
C ALA A 483 -17.38 -2.05 -31.03
N ALA A 484 -17.18 -1.20 -30.03
CA ALA A 484 -18.01 -0.05 -29.75
C ALA A 484 -17.20 1.15 -29.21
N ALA A 485 -17.77 2.35 -29.33
CA ALA A 485 -17.19 3.55 -28.73
C ALA A 485 -17.19 3.44 -27.19
N PRO A 486 -16.12 3.89 -26.50
CA PRO A 486 -15.05 4.72 -27.01
C PRO A 486 -13.82 3.92 -27.47
N TYR A 487 -13.89 2.59 -27.53
CA TYR A 487 -12.75 1.75 -27.90
C TYR A 487 -12.54 1.71 -29.42
N ARG A 488 -13.62 1.53 -30.18
CA ARG A 488 -13.59 1.46 -31.64
C ARG A 488 -13.41 2.83 -32.28
N ASP A 489 -12.56 2.91 -33.31
CA ASP A 489 -12.53 3.99 -34.29
C ASP A 489 -12.64 3.49 -35.76
N ASN A 490 -12.26 4.32 -36.74
CA ASN A 490 -12.20 3.96 -38.16
C ASN A 490 -10.78 4.09 -38.76
N PHE A 491 -9.76 4.35 -37.94
CA PHE A 491 -8.38 4.48 -38.37
C PHE A 491 -7.71 3.10 -38.30
N SER A 492 -6.52 2.96 -38.85
CA SER A 492 -5.81 1.67 -38.87
C SER A 492 -4.33 1.94 -38.71
N LYS A 493 -3.61 0.95 -38.16
CA LYS A 493 -2.18 1.06 -37.89
C LYS A 493 -1.86 2.15 -36.87
N THR A 494 -2.67 2.23 -35.81
CA THR A 494 -2.52 3.19 -34.71
C THR A 494 -1.94 2.50 -33.46
N LEU A 495 -1.53 3.27 -32.44
CA LEU A 495 -1.15 2.71 -31.15
C LEU A 495 -2.36 2.05 -30.48
N ALA A 496 -3.55 2.63 -30.67
CA ALA A 496 -4.81 2.08 -30.21
C ALA A 496 -5.10 0.68 -30.75
N ASP A 497 -4.79 0.42 -32.02
CA ASP A 497 -4.93 -0.91 -32.63
C ASP A 497 -3.99 -1.92 -31.97
N VAL A 498 -2.72 -1.55 -31.79
CA VAL A 498 -1.71 -2.42 -31.18
C VAL A 498 -2.11 -2.78 -29.75
N ALA A 499 -2.53 -1.78 -28.96
CA ALA A 499 -3.00 -1.99 -27.60
C ALA A 499 -4.24 -2.91 -27.56
N MET A 500 -5.22 -2.66 -28.43
CA MET A 500 -6.44 -3.47 -28.51
C MET A 500 -6.15 -4.91 -28.88
N LYS A 501 -5.28 -5.16 -29.87
CA LYS A 501 -4.92 -6.53 -30.28
C LYS A 501 -4.41 -7.37 -29.12
N TYR A 502 -3.46 -6.84 -28.34
CA TYR A 502 -2.86 -7.58 -27.23
C TYR A 502 -3.69 -7.52 -25.94
N TRP A 503 -4.74 -6.69 -25.90
CA TRP A 503 -5.75 -6.74 -24.86
C TRP A 503 -6.84 -7.78 -25.15
N LYS A 504 -7.41 -7.80 -26.37
CA LYS A 504 -8.55 -8.68 -26.73
C LYS A 504 -8.16 -10.12 -27.08
N THR A 505 -6.87 -10.40 -27.25
CA THR A 505 -6.35 -11.72 -27.60
C THR A 505 -5.82 -12.42 -26.35
N ASP A 506 -6.21 -13.67 -26.16
CA ASP A 506 -5.56 -14.58 -25.21
C ASP A 506 -4.11 -14.85 -25.65
N LEU A 507 -3.17 -14.27 -24.91
CA LEU A 507 -1.75 -14.32 -25.19
C LEU A 507 -1.12 -15.67 -24.83
N MET A 508 -1.79 -16.49 -24.00
CA MET A 508 -1.30 -17.81 -23.58
C MET A 508 -2.41 -18.87 -23.67
N PRO A 509 -2.88 -19.24 -24.89
CA PRO A 509 -4.04 -20.14 -25.06
C PRO A 509 -3.91 -21.55 -24.45
N GLY A 510 -2.70 -21.95 -24.04
CA GLY A 510 -2.45 -23.21 -23.32
C GLY A 510 -2.63 -23.12 -21.81
N MET A 511 -3.05 -21.98 -21.27
CA MET A 511 -3.29 -21.74 -19.85
C MET A 511 -4.78 -21.48 -19.56
N ASP A 512 -5.17 -21.67 -18.31
CA ASP A 512 -6.53 -21.40 -17.87
C ASP A 512 -6.84 -19.90 -17.88
N ASN A 513 -8.04 -19.53 -18.31
CA ASN A 513 -8.48 -18.14 -18.37
C ASN A 513 -9.02 -17.69 -17.00
N ILE A 514 -8.08 -17.34 -16.11
CA ILE A 514 -8.32 -16.96 -14.70
C ILE A 514 -7.58 -15.67 -14.29
N VAL A 515 -7.24 -14.79 -15.24
CA VAL A 515 -6.70 -13.46 -14.93
C VAL A 515 -7.74 -12.65 -14.14
N PRO A 516 -7.36 -12.01 -13.02
CA PRO A 516 -8.31 -11.26 -12.23
C PRO A 516 -8.86 -10.03 -12.95
N THR A 517 -10.17 -9.82 -12.80
CA THR A 517 -10.93 -8.78 -13.51
C THR A 517 -11.27 -7.60 -12.59
N THR A 518 -11.58 -6.47 -13.20
CA THR A 518 -12.13 -5.28 -12.53
C THR A 518 -13.26 -4.70 -13.37
N THR A 519 -14.02 -3.75 -12.82
CA THR A 519 -15.01 -3.00 -13.62
C THR A 519 -14.38 -2.22 -14.78
N VAL A 520 -13.13 -1.78 -14.63
CA VAL A 520 -12.38 -1.05 -15.66
C VAL A 520 -11.75 -2.01 -16.68
N ASN A 521 -11.42 -3.24 -16.29
CA ASN A 521 -10.81 -4.24 -17.15
C ASN A 521 -11.45 -5.62 -16.94
N PRO A 522 -12.41 -6.00 -17.80
CA PRO A 522 -13.19 -7.21 -17.62
C PRO A 522 -12.47 -8.49 -18.13
N ALA A 523 -11.34 -8.35 -18.83
CA ALA A 523 -10.63 -9.48 -19.42
C ALA A 523 -10.06 -10.45 -18.38
N PHE A 524 -10.44 -11.73 -18.47
CA PHE A 524 -9.95 -12.82 -17.62
C PHE A 524 -9.00 -13.79 -18.33
N TRP A 525 -8.64 -13.54 -19.58
CA TRP A 525 -7.59 -14.25 -20.31
C TRP A 525 -6.22 -13.58 -20.13
N GLN A 526 -5.12 -14.23 -20.52
CA GLN A 526 -3.80 -13.60 -20.47
C GLN A 526 -3.73 -12.47 -21.50
N HIS A 527 -3.51 -11.23 -21.05
CA HIS A 527 -3.54 -10.04 -21.91
C HIS A 527 -2.53 -8.98 -21.45
N MET A 528 -2.30 -7.96 -22.29
CA MET A 528 -1.46 -6.81 -21.99
C MET A 528 -2.31 -5.56 -21.69
N VAL A 529 -2.04 -4.93 -20.55
CA VAL A 529 -2.59 -3.61 -20.19
C VAL A 529 -1.60 -2.51 -20.55
N THR A 530 -2.05 -1.46 -21.23
CA THR A 530 -1.18 -0.39 -21.76
C THR A 530 -1.39 0.93 -21.05
N PHE A 531 -0.33 1.47 -20.45
CA PHE A 531 -0.26 2.82 -19.90
C PHE A 531 0.51 3.75 -20.84
N GLY A 532 0.02 4.96 -21.04
CA GLY A 532 0.65 5.98 -21.88
C GLY A 532 1.04 7.23 -21.11
N ILE A 533 2.29 7.68 -21.22
CA ILE A 533 2.74 8.93 -20.58
C ILE A 533 3.44 9.79 -21.62
N SER A 534 2.91 10.98 -21.88
CA SER A 534 3.59 11.98 -22.73
C SER A 534 4.40 12.98 -21.90
N LEU A 535 5.56 13.38 -22.42
CA LEU A 535 6.45 14.39 -21.83
C LEU A 535 6.48 15.65 -22.72
N GLY A 536 5.90 16.74 -22.24
CA GLY A 536 5.88 18.05 -22.88
C GLY A 536 4.72 18.26 -23.87
N LEU A 537 4.34 17.24 -24.65
CA LEU A 537 3.28 17.34 -25.65
C LEU A 537 1.90 16.94 -25.09
N LYS A 538 0.85 17.63 -25.56
CA LYS A 538 -0.56 17.33 -25.30
C LYS A 538 -1.27 17.07 -26.62
N GLY A 539 -2.32 16.25 -26.56
CA GLY A 539 -3.21 16.02 -27.69
C GLY A 539 -4.19 17.17 -27.92
N THR A 540 -5.03 17.03 -28.94
CA THR A 540 -6.06 17.99 -29.32
C THR A 540 -7.34 17.86 -28.50
N LEU A 541 -7.57 16.70 -27.88
CA LEU A 541 -8.78 16.42 -27.13
C LEU A 541 -8.78 17.14 -25.75
N PRO A 542 -9.95 17.61 -25.27
CA PRO A 542 -10.05 18.20 -23.94
C PRO A 542 -9.93 17.16 -22.81
N GLN A 543 -10.13 15.87 -23.11
CA GLN A 543 -9.97 14.77 -22.16
C GLN A 543 -8.48 14.54 -21.88
N THR A 544 -8.12 14.46 -20.61
CA THR A 544 -6.71 14.34 -20.17
C THR A 544 -6.39 13.00 -19.52
N SER A 545 -7.38 12.13 -19.38
CA SER A 545 -7.25 10.80 -18.78
C SER A 545 -8.24 9.81 -19.39
N VAL A 546 -8.00 8.50 -19.19
CA VAL A 546 -8.92 7.43 -19.60
C VAL A 546 -10.30 7.59 -18.92
N ALA A 547 -10.32 7.99 -17.65
CA ALA A 547 -11.57 8.23 -16.92
C ALA A 547 -12.40 9.35 -17.54
N ASP A 548 -11.76 10.45 -17.97
CA ASP A 548 -12.44 11.56 -18.65
C ASP A 548 -13.09 11.10 -19.96
N VAL A 549 -12.41 10.24 -20.72
CA VAL A 549 -12.94 9.67 -21.98
C VAL A 549 -14.16 8.80 -21.70
N LEU A 550 -14.06 7.86 -20.75
CA LEU A 550 -15.18 6.99 -20.38
C LEU A 550 -16.38 7.78 -19.86
N GLN A 551 -16.14 8.83 -19.05
CA GLN A 551 -17.20 9.71 -18.55
C GLN A 551 -17.83 10.53 -19.68
N ALA A 552 -17.03 11.10 -20.58
CA ALA A 552 -17.53 11.86 -21.72
C ALA A 552 -18.36 10.97 -22.66
N GLN A 553 -17.95 9.72 -22.85
CA GLN A 553 -18.68 8.73 -23.64
C GLN A 553 -20.01 8.35 -22.98
N GLN A 554 -20.02 8.07 -21.67
CA GLN A 554 -21.26 7.80 -20.92
C GLN A 554 -22.21 9.00 -20.96
N ALA A 555 -21.69 10.22 -20.94
CA ALA A 555 -22.47 11.45 -21.05
C ALA A 555 -22.90 11.77 -22.50
N GLY A 556 -22.48 11.01 -23.51
CA GLY A 556 -22.76 11.27 -24.92
C GLY A 556 -22.10 12.55 -25.46
N THR A 557 -21.03 13.01 -24.81
CA THR A 557 -20.29 14.25 -25.14
C THR A 557 -18.92 14.01 -25.77
N PHE A 558 -18.51 12.74 -25.91
CA PHE A 558 -17.23 12.38 -26.51
C PHE A 558 -17.25 12.67 -28.03
N PRO A 559 -16.33 13.51 -28.55
CA PRO A 559 -16.37 13.93 -29.95
C PRO A 559 -15.92 12.86 -30.95
N GLY A 560 -15.41 11.72 -30.46
CA GLY A 560 -14.72 10.70 -31.25
C GLY A 560 -13.21 10.96 -31.34
N TRP A 561 -12.48 9.96 -31.80
CA TRP A 561 -11.02 10.06 -31.95
C TRP A 561 -10.64 10.86 -33.21
N PRO A 562 -9.66 11.78 -33.13
CA PRO A 562 -9.09 12.43 -34.30
C PRO A 562 -8.24 11.43 -35.11
N ASN A 563 -7.97 11.73 -36.38
CA ASN A 563 -7.15 10.88 -37.23
C ASN A 563 -5.65 11.09 -36.95
N PRO A 564 -4.90 10.12 -36.41
CA PRO A 564 -3.48 10.31 -36.13
C PRO A 564 -2.57 9.98 -37.34
N THR A 565 -3.16 9.52 -38.46
CA THR A 565 -2.42 8.99 -39.63
C THR A 565 -2.24 10.00 -40.76
N ASP A 566 -2.89 11.16 -40.69
CA ASP A 566 -2.86 12.16 -41.75
C ASP A 566 -1.57 12.99 -41.76
N ASN A 567 -1.10 13.43 -40.59
CA ASN A 567 0.13 14.21 -40.40
C ASN A 567 0.89 13.79 -39.14
N GLU A 568 2.11 14.30 -38.99
CA GLU A 568 2.90 14.18 -37.76
C GLU A 568 2.62 15.39 -36.87
N ASP A 569 1.55 15.28 -36.08
CA ASP A 569 1.02 16.35 -35.24
C ASP A 569 0.45 15.83 -33.90
N ASP A 570 -0.20 16.73 -33.16
CA ASP A 570 -0.75 16.49 -31.82
C ASP A 570 -1.83 15.39 -31.76
N HIS A 571 -2.47 15.03 -32.88
CA HIS A 571 -3.37 13.88 -32.94
C HIS A 571 -2.67 12.56 -32.57
N ARG A 572 -1.35 12.45 -32.75
CA ARG A 572 -0.57 11.26 -32.35
C ARG A 572 -0.45 11.10 -30.82
N ILE A 573 -0.64 12.17 -30.04
CA ILE A 573 -0.75 12.07 -28.58
C ILE A 573 -2.16 11.66 -28.17
N ASP A 574 -3.20 12.08 -28.92
CA ASP A 574 -4.55 11.54 -28.73
C ASP A 574 -4.60 10.04 -29.01
N ASP A 575 -3.83 9.54 -29.98
CA ASP A 575 -3.65 8.09 -30.23
C ASP A 575 -2.95 7.36 -29.06
N LEU A 576 -1.99 7.99 -28.38
CA LEU A 576 -1.41 7.43 -27.16
C LEU A 576 -2.44 7.33 -26.02
N LEU A 577 -3.32 8.33 -25.89
CA LEU A 577 -4.47 8.29 -24.96
C LEU A 577 -5.44 7.18 -25.37
N HIS A 578 -5.74 7.04 -26.67
CA HIS A 578 -6.61 5.99 -27.21
C HIS A 578 -6.01 4.60 -26.97
N ALA A 579 -4.70 4.42 -27.11
CA ALA A 579 -4.00 3.20 -26.73
C ALA A 579 -4.14 2.85 -25.25
N ALA A 580 -4.13 3.85 -24.37
CA ALA A 580 -4.40 3.62 -22.95
C ALA A 580 -5.87 3.24 -22.69
N VAL A 581 -6.83 3.80 -23.44
CA VAL A 581 -8.24 3.39 -23.40
C VAL A 581 -8.40 1.94 -23.89
N ASN A 582 -7.87 1.62 -25.06
CA ASN A 582 -7.97 0.30 -25.70
C ASN A 582 -7.20 -0.80 -24.96
N GLY A 583 -6.07 -0.45 -24.34
CA GLY A 583 -5.33 -1.34 -23.46
C GLY A 583 -5.85 -1.33 -22.02
N HIS A 584 -6.97 -0.65 -21.74
CA HIS A 584 -7.57 -0.54 -20.41
C HIS A 584 -6.59 -0.09 -19.32
N GLY A 585 -5.60 0.76 -19.61
CA GLY A 585 -4.64 1.29 -18.63
C GLY A 585 -4.97 2.71 -18.17
N ALA A 586 -3.95 3.55 -18.04
CA ALA A 586 -4.11 4.98 -17.73
C ALA A 586 -3.21 5.84 -18.61
N PHE A 587 -3.62 7.10 -18.75
CA PHE A 587 -2.91 8.11 -19.55
C PHE A 587 -2.61 9.35 -18.69
N ALA A 588 -1.45 9.95 -18.93
CA ALA A 588 -1.11 11.25 -18.37
C ALA A 588 -0.23 12.04 -19.33
N ALA A 589 -0.55 13.32 -19.51
CA ALA A 589 0.26 14.27 -20.27
C ALA A 589 1.01 15.22 -19.33
N ALA A 590 2.30 14.94 -19.09
CA ALA A 590 3.14 15.70 -18.19
C ALA A 590 3.81 16.87 -18.92
N SER A 591 3.72 18.08 -18.40
CA SER A 591 4.34 19.28 -18.99
C SER A 591 5.71 19.62 -18.41
N ASN A 592 6.12 18.90 -17.36
CA ASN A 592 7.41 19.08 -16.70
C ASN A 592 7.88 17.76 -16.04
N PRO A 593 9.16 17.67 -15.63
CA PRO A 593 9.72 16.46 -15.00
C PRO A 593 8.98 16.00 -13.73
N THR A 594 8.46 16.93 -12.93
CA THR A 594 7.74 16.62 -11.69
C THR A 594 6.41 15.94 -12.01
N GLU A 595 5.65 16.47 -12.97
CA GLU A 595 4.42 15.85 -13.47
C GLU A 595 4.68 14.49 -14.10
N PHE A 596 5.79 14.31 -14.80
CA PHE A 596 6.17 13.01 -15.37
C PHE A 596 6.43 11.96 -14.28
N ALA A 597 7.16 12.34 -13.23
CA ALA A 597 7.37 11.46 -12.08
C ALA A 597 6.06 11.12 -11.36
N MET A 598 5.15 12.09 -11.22
CA MET A 598 3.82 11.86 -10.63
C MET A 598 2.96 10.96 -11.51
N ALA A 599 2.99 11.13 -12.83
CA ALA A 599 2.29 10.28 -13.78
C ALA A 599 2.75 8.82 -13.69
N LEU A 600 4.06 8.59 -13.62
CA LEU A 600 4.62 7.23 -13.43
C LEU A 600 4.20 6.63 -12.10
N ARG A 601 4.24 7.40 -11.01
CA ARG A 601 3.76 6.95 -9.69
C ARG A 601 2.27 6.62 -9.72
N SER A 602 1.46 7.42 -10.42
CA SER A 602 0.03 7.16 -10.58
C SER A 602 -0.24 5.90 -11.40
N ALA A 603 0.54 5.65 -12.46
CA ALA A 603 0.46 4.42 -13.24
C ALA A 603 0.79 3.20 -12.38
N LEU A 604 1.88 3.25 -11.61
CA LEU A 604 2.27 2.19 -10.68
C LEU A 604 1.24 1.99 -9.56
N ALA A 605 0.64 3.06 -9.04
CA ALA A 605 -0.43 2.98 -8.06
C ALA A 605 -1.71 2.35 -8.64
N SER A 606 -2.05 2.62 -9.90
CA SER A 606 -3.16 1.96 -10.59
C SER A 606 -2.89 0.47 -10.82
N ILE A 607 -1.65 0.10 -11.13
CA ILE A 607 -1.22 -1.31 -11.19
C ILE A 607 -1.36 -1.95 -9.80
N ASP A 608 -0.94 -1.25 -8.75
CA ASP A 608 -1.07 -1.71 -7.37
C ASP A 608 -2.53 -1.90 -6.96
N GLU A 609 -3.42 -0.95 -7.27
CA GLU A 609 -4.86 -1.08 -7.03
C GLU A 609 -5.46 -2.29 -7.76
N ARG A 610 -5.00 -2.59 -8.99
CA ARG A 610 -5.53 -3.69 -9.81
C ARG A 610 -5.03 -5.07 -9.40
N THR A 611 -3.78 -5.15 -8.97
CA THR A 611 -3.17 -6.36 -8.41
C THR A 611 -3.61 -6.59 -6.97
N SER A 612 -3.92 -5.50 -6.26
CA SER A 612 -4.65 -5.53 -5.00
C SER A 612 -6.12 -5.89 -5.22
N SER A 613 -6.73 -5.57 -6.38
CA SER A 613 -8.09 -6.01 -6.72
C SER A 613 -8.19 -7.44 -7.21
N ALA A 614 -7.11 -7.96 -7.80
CA ALA A 614 -6.88 -9.40 -7.93
C ALA A 614 -6.82 -10.10 -6.56
N SER A 615 -6.37 -9.36 -5.55
CA SER A 615 -6.29 -9.75 -4.16
C SER A 615 -7.40 -9.12 -3.31
N ASN A 616 -8.47 -8.55 -3.91
CA ASN A 616 -9.60 -7.91 -3.21
C ASN A 616 -10.51 -9.01 -2.68
N LEU A 617 -9.92 -9.87 -1.89
CA LEU A 617 -10.63 -10.72 -1.00
C LEU A 617 -10.86 -9.89 0.25
N SER A 618 -11.99 -9.19 0.24
CA SER A 618 -12.50 -8.54 1.44
C SER A 618 -13.02 -9.66 2.36
N PHE A 619 -12.14 -10.27 3.15
CA PHE A 619 -12.60 -11.20 4.16
C PHE A 619 -13.28 -10.41 5.26
N ASN A 620 -14.59 -10.60 5.35
CA ASN A 620 -15.36 -9.95 6.37
C ASN A 620 -15.41 -10.83 7.61
N SER A 621 -14.65 -10.44 8.64
CA SER A 621 -14.40 -11.21 9.86
C SER A 621 -15.64 -11.59 10.69
N SER A 622 -16.83 -11.07 10.36
CA SER A 622 -18.17 -11.56 10.74
C SER A 622 -19.23 -10.54 10.28
N VAL A 623 -20.49 -10.96 10.08
CA VAL A 623 -21.62 -10.01 10.05
C VAL A 623 -22.15 -9.80 11.46
N LEU A 624 -22.25 -8.54 11.88
CA LEU A 624 -22.89 -8.13 13.13
C LEU A 624 -24.19 -7.40 12.78
N ASN A 625 -25.31 -7.93 13.27
CA ASN A 625 -26.64 -7.53 12.84
C ASN A 625 -27.43 -6.88 13.98
N ASN A 626 -28.06 -5.73 13.70
CA ASN A 626 -29.08 -5.13 14.56
C ASN A 626 -30.24 -4.62 13.69
N ASP A 627 -31.45 -5.14 13.91
CA ASP A 627 -32.71 -4.85 13.22
C ASP A 627 -32.67 -4.86 11.67
N THR A 628 -31.99 -3.87 11.07
CA THR A 628 -31.91 -3.60 9.62
C THR A 628 -30.52 -3.15 9.14
N VAL A 629 -29.48 -3.21 9.98
CA VAL A 629 -28.11 -2.79 9.62
C VAL A 629 -27.10 -3.91 9.91
N SER A 630 -26.23 -4.16 8.93
CA SER A 630 -25.07 -5.05 9.05
C SER A 630 -23.77 -4.25 9.07
N TYR A 631 -22.84 -4.66 9.92
CA TYR A 631 -21.47 -4.12 9.94
C TYR A 631 -20.48 -5.16 9.46
N SER A 632 -19.61 -4.74 8.56
CA SER A 632 -18.61 -5.59 7.91
C SER A 632 -17.23 -4.97 8.07
N ALA A 633 -16.28 -5.70 8.65
CA ALA A 633 -14.87 -5.31 8.63
C ALA A 633 -14.20 -5.88 7.38
N ASN A 634 -13.28 -5.18 6.75
CA ASN A 634 -12.60 -5.66 5.55
C ASN A 634 -11.15 -5.18 5.46
N PHE A 635 -10.42 -5.76 4.52
CA PHE A 635 -9.08 -5.31 4.19
C PHE A 635 -8.77 -5.43 2.70
N VAL A 636 -7.76 -4.67 2.28
CA VAL A 636 -7.19 -4.70 0.92
C VAL A 636 -5.73 -5.16 1.03
N ALA A 637 -5.46 -6.35 0.48
CA ALA A 637 -4.11 -6.90 0.38
C ALA A 637 -3.23 -6.01 -0.52
N GLY A 638 -1.90 -6.05 -0.33
CA GLY A 638 -0.95 -5.21 -1.07
C GLY A 638 -0.80 -3.81 -0.47
N GLN A 639 -1.93 -3.12 -0.23
CA GLN A 639 -1.96 -1.80 0.43
C GLN A 639 -1.94 -1.89 1.96
N TRP A 640 -2.45 -2.99 2.52
CA TRP A 640 -2.57 -3.25 3.96
C TRP A 640 -3.34 -2.13 4.66
N ILE A 641 -4.53 -1.89 4.11
CA ILE A 641 -5.53 -0.96 4.65
C ILE A 641 -6.79 -1.75 4.95
N GLY A 642 -7.57 -1.28 5.92
CA GLY A 642 -8.87 -1.86 6.26
C GLY A 642 -9.96 -0.83 6.42
N ASP A 643 -11.18 -1.31 6.61
CA ASP A 643 -12.34 -0.49 6.92
C ASP A 643 -13.38 -1.26 7.73
N VAL A 644 -14.27 -0.52 8.40
CA VAL A 644 -15.55 -1.05 8.87
C VAL A 644 -16.64 -0.33 8.09
N THR A 645 -17.45 -1.09 7.38
CA THR A 645 -18.50 -0.59 6.51
C THR A 645 -19.86 -0.99 7.06
N ALA A 646 -20.80 -0.05 7.10
CA ALA A 646 -22.18 -0.30 7.50
C ALA A 646 -23.10 -0.40 6.26
N TYR A 647 -23.96 -1.40 6.21
CA TYR A 647 -24.94 -1.60 5.13
C TYR A 647 -26.34 -1.71 5.71
N SER A 648 -27.34 -1.18 5.00
CA SER A 648 -28.75 -1.53 5.25
C SER A 648 -28.98 -2.97 4.77
N THR A 649 -29.78 -3.76 5.48
CA THR A 649 -30.11 -5.16 5.11
C THR A 649 -31.59 -5.30 4.78
N THR A 650 -31.91 -6.03 3.71
CA THR A 650 -33.26 -6.48 3.35
C THR A 650 -33.30 -8.01 3.23
N SER A 651 -34.48 -8.59 3.00
CA SER A 651 -34.64 -10.03 2.72
C SER A 651 -33.92 -10.49 1.43
N ALA A 652 -33.49 -9.56 0.57
CA ALA A 652 -32.67 -9.83 -0.62
C ALA A 652 -31.15 -9.65 -0.38
N GLY A 653 -30.71 -9.32 0.85
CA GLY A 653 -29.30 -9.12 1.21
C GLY A 653 -28.92 -7.69 1.59
N ALA A 654 -27.62 -7.41 1.66
CA ALA A 654 -27.09 -6.07 1.96
C ALA A 654 -27.31 -5.10 0.78
N VAL A 655 -27.80 -3.89 1.08
CA VAL A 655 -28.11 -2.84 0.10
C VAL A 655 -26.87 -1.97 -0.13
N ASN A 656 -26.49 -1.83 -1.41
CA ASN A 656 -25.48 -0.89 -1.86
C ASN A 656 -26.11 0.45 -2.29
N PRO A 657 -25.43 1.60 -2.11
CA PRO A 657 -24.11 1.80 -1.49
C PRO A 657 -24.17 1.71 0.06
N PRO A 658 -23.01 1.55 0.74
CA PRO A 658 -22.95 1.51 2.20
C PRO A 658 -23.40 2.83 2.85
N LEU A 659 -23.93 2.73 4.08
CA LEU A 659 -24.37 3.87 4.90
C LEU A 659 -23.20 4.76 5.32
N TRP A 660 -22.09 4.15 5.75
CA TRP A 660 -20.85 4.84 6.11
C TRP A 660 -19.65 3.88 6.08
N ARG A 661 -18.45 4.48 6.11
CA ARG A 661 -17.15 3.81 6.22
C ARG A 661 -16.35 4.42 7.38
N ALA A 662 -15.78 3.60 8.26
CA ALA A 662 -15.04 4.06 9.43
C ALA A 662 -13.74 4.80 9.06
N SER A 663 -13.11 4.42 7.94
CA SER A 663 -11.92 5.09 7.40
C SER A 663 -12.14 6.60 7.19
N ASN A 664 -13.35 7.02 6.81
CA ASN A 664 -13.73 8.43 6.66
C ASN A 664 -13.97 9.15 7.99
N GLY A 665 -14.17 8.40 9.08
CA GLY A 665 -14.46 8.90 10.42
C GLY A 665 -13.25 9.01 11.34
N ILE A 666 -12.05 8.61 10.90
CA ILE A 666 -10.81 8.78 11.67
C ILE A 666 -10.26 10.21 11.51
N PRO A 667 -10.04 10.97 12.60
CA PRO A 667 -9.43 12.29 12.53
C PRO A 667 -8.00 12.23 11.97
N THR A 668 -7.70 13.07 10.97
CA THR A 668 -6.38 13.15 10.32
C THR A 668 -5.34 13.92 11.13
N THR A 669 -5.75 14.59 12.21
CA THR A 669 -4.84 15.32 13.12
C THR A 669 -4.57 14.47 14.37
N PRO A 670 -3.30 14.09 14.66
CA PRO A 670 -2.97 13.24 15.80
C PRO A 670 -3.48 13.73 17.16
N SER A 671 -3.47 15.04 17.39
CA SER A 671 -3.92 15.64 18.65
C SER A 671 -5.44 15.56 18.86
N SER A 672 -6.20 15.33 17.79
CA SER A 672 -7.65 15.18 17.84
C SER A 672 -8.08 13.75 18.13
N ARG A 673 -7.17 12.77 18.00
CA ARG A 673 -7.44 11.36 18.30
C ARG A 673 -7.22 11.05 19.78
N ARG A 674 -8.06 10.17 20.30
CA ARG A 674 -8.05 9.76 21.71
C ARG A 674 -7.45 8.37 21.82
N ILE A 675 -6.12 8.28 21.74
CA ILE A 675 -5.39 7.01 21.68
C ILE A 675 -4.80 6.69 23.06
N ARG A 676 -5.17 5.53 23.60
CA ARG A 676 -4.80 5.09 24.95
C ARG A 676 -3.97 3.80 24.92
N THR A 677 -3.24 3.53 25.99
CA THR A 677 -2.45 2.30 26.18
C THR A 677 -2.36 1.96 27.67
N TYR A 678 -1.92 0.73 27.98
CA TYR A 678 -1.79 0.28 29.35
C TYR A 678 -0.65 0.96 30.10
N GLY A 679 -0.98 1.55 31.26
CA GLY A 679 0.00 2.24 32.13
C GLY A 679 0.54 1.42 33.30
N GLY A 680 0.01 0.23 33.55
CA GLY A 680 0.28 -0.57 34.75
C GLY A 680 1.28 -1.72 34.57
N ALA A 681 1.35 -2.59 35.58
CA ALA A 681 2.08 -3.87 35.55
C ALA A 681 1.12 -5.02 35.21
N THR A 682 1.53 -5.96 34.35
CA THR A 682 0.70 -7.08 33.89
C THR A 682 -0.04 -7.79 35.02
N GLY A 683 -1.32 -8.10 34.82
CA GLY A 683 -2.20 -8.75 35.78
C GLY A 683 -2.85 -7.81 36.80
N THR A 684 -2.79 -6.49 36.59
CA THR A 684 -3.43 -5.50 37.46
C THR A 684 -4.32 -4.53 36.68
N ARG A 685 -5.45 -4.13 37.27
CA ARG A 685 -6.31 -3.11 36.69
C ARG A 685 -5.83 -1.72 37.08
N THR A 686 -5.61 -0.86 36.09
CA THR A 686 -5.21 0.53 36.28
C THR A 686 -5.90 1.46 35.28
N ALA A 687 -5.81 2.77 35.50
CA ALA A 687 -6.23 3.75 34.51
C ALA A 687 -5.41 3.60 33.21
N ALA A 688 -6.08 3.67 32.07
CA ALA A 688 -5.41 3.74 30.77
C ALA A 688 -4.69 5.10 30.62
N THR A 689 -3.53 5.09 29.99
CA THR A 689 -2.66 6.27 29.82
C THR A 689 -2.56 6.67 28.36
N ALA A 690 -2.04 7.87 28.07
CA ALA A 690 -1.90 8.34 26.69
C ALA A 690 -0.83 7.51 25.97
N PHE A 691 -1.11 7.12 24.72
CA PHE A 691 -0.10 6.50 23.87
C PHE A 691 0.69 7.57 23.08
N PRO A 692 2.01 7.42 22.94
CA PRO A 692 2.87 6.46 23.64
C PRO A 692 3.18 6.88 25.09
N THR A 693 3.53 5.92 25.94
CA THR A 693 4.19 6.16 27.22
C THR A 693 5.67 6.53 27.01
N ALA A 694 6.30 7.17 28.00
CA ALA A 694 7.72 7.52 27.94
C ALA A 694 8.64 6.32 27.64
N ALA A 695 8.29 5.12 28.12
CA ALA A 695 9.03 3.89 27.81
C ALA A 695 8.86 3.47 26.34
N GLN A 696 7.64 3.55 25.79
CA GLN A 696 7.37 3.23 24.39
C GLN A 696 8.05 4.22 23.43
N GLU A 697 8.17 5.50 23.82
CA GLU A 697 8.88 6.52 23.03
C GLU A 697 10.36 6.20 22.84
N THR A 698 10.99 5.46 23.75
CA THR A 698 12.40 5.05 23.59
C THR A 698 12.62 4.10 22.40
N VAL A 699 11.57 3.36 22.00
CA VAL A 699 11.63 2.42 20.89
C VAL A 699 11.05 3.03 19.61
N LEU A 700 9.89 3.66 19.71
CA LEU A 700 9.19 4.22 18.55
C LEU A 700 9.85 5.52 18.06
N THR A 701 10.38 6.36 18.95
CA THR A 701 10.59 7.81 18.74
C THR A 701 9.28 8.60 18.62
N THR A 702 9.30 9.87 18.98
CA THR A 702 8.12 10.75 18.92
C THR A 702 7.57 10.90 17.50
N ALA A 703 8.45 10.95 16.49
CA ALA A 703 8.03 11.16 15.10
C ALA A 703 7.27 9.94 14.53
N VAL A 704 7.77 8.72 14.75
CA VAL A 704 7.05 7.49 14.34
C VAL A 704 5.77 7.30 15.16
N ALA A 705 5.80 7.62 16.45
CA ALA A 705 4.58 7.56 17.26
C ALA A 705 3.51 8.52 16.73
N ASN A 706 3.88 9.74 16.31
CA ASN A 706 2.96 10.66 15.65
C ASN A 706 2.44 10.11 14.32
N TYR A 707 3.31 9.49 13.51
CA TYR A 707 2.90 8.79 12.29
C TYR A 707 1.83 7.73 12.57
N ILE A 708 2.05 6.83 13.55
CA ILE A 708 1.09 5.78 13.95
C ILE A 708 -0.23 6.40 14.43
N LYS A 709 -0.17 7.52 15.17
CA LYS A 709 -1.36 8.27 15.59
C LYS A 709 -2.09 8.96 14.42
N GLY A 710 -1.53 8.98 13.22
CA GLY A 710 -2.18 9.50 12.01
C GLY A 710 -1.53 10.75 11.41
N ASP A 711 -0.35 11.16 11.89
CA ASP A 711 0.40 12.26 11.28
C ASP A 711 0.87 11.83 9.90
N ARG A 712 0.51 12.60 8.88
CA ARG A 712 0.87 12.34 7.48
C ARG A 712 2.13 13.09 7.04
N THR A 713 2.72 13.89 7.93
CA THR A 713 3.97 14.60 7.64
C THR A 713 5.10 13.61 7.35
N GLY A 714 5.72 13.73 6.17
CA GLY A 714 6.81 12.84 5.74
C GLY A 714 6.36 11.56 5.03
N GLU A 715 5.06 11.34 4.81
CA GLU A 715 4.57 10.27 3.93
C GLU A 715 5.13 10.43 2.51
N GLY A 716 5.57 9.32 1.89
CA GLY A 716 6.17 9.31 0.55
C GLY A 716 7.61 9.84 0.48
N SER A 717 8.18 10.28 1.61
CA SER A 717 9.57 10.77 1.70
C SER A 717 10.36 10.07 2.81
N THR A 718 9.90 10.15 4.05
CA THR A 718 10.53 9.48 5.20
C THR A 718 9.76 8.21 5.59
N TYR A 719 8.43 8.26 5.49
CA TYR A 719 7.53 7.18 5.89
C TYR A 719 6.74 6.65 4.70
N ARG A 720 6.22 5.42 4.82
CA ARG A 720 5.28 4.85 3.84
C ARG A 720 4.06 5.76 3.66
N ALA A 721 3.67 6.01 2.43
CA ALA A 721 2.40 6.69 2.15
C ALA A 721 1.23 5.74 2.43
N ARG A 722 0.19 6.22 3.11
CA ARG A 722 -1.00 5.43 3.45
C ARG A 722 -2.22 5.94 2.68
N ALA A 723 -3.05 5.06 2.14
CA ALA A 723 -4.30 5.48 1.52
C ALA A 723 -5.34 5.91 2.57
N THR A 724 -5.44 5.15 3.67
CA THR A 724 -6.31 5.45 4.83
C THR A 724 -5.51 5.34 6.14
N LEU A 725 -6.06 5.87 7.24
CA LEU A 725 -5.45 5.76 8.57
C LEU A 725 -5.88 4.49 9.34
N PHE A 726 -6.74 3.66 8.73
CA PHE A 726 -7.30 2.46 9.34
C PHE A 726 -6.53 1.24 8.80
N GLY A 727 -5.90 0.48 9.70
CA GLY A 727 -5.16 -0.73 9.34
C GLY A 727 -6.05 -1.86 8.84
N ASP A 728 -5.48 -2.85 8.16
CA ASP A 728 -6.21 -4.04 7.73
C ASP A 728 -6.81 -4.82 8.92
N ILE A 729 -8.00 -5.41 8.70
CA ILE A 729 -8.73 -6.22 9.69
C ILE A 729 -8.91 -7.63 9.11
N VAL A 730 -8.08 -8.57 9.57
CA VAL A 730 -8.05 -9.91 8.97
C VAL A 730 -8.89 -10.91 9.79
N ASN A 731 -8.57 -11.11 11.08
CA ASN A 731 -9.24 -12.12 11.90
C ASN A 731 -10.05 -11.54 13.07
N SER A 732 -10.01 -10.22 13.27
CA SER A 732 -10.79 -9.55 14.33
C SER A 732 -12.20 -9.24 13.84
N SER A 733 -13.21 -9.80 14.49
CA SER A 733 -14.63 -9.54 14.25
C SER A 733 -15.13 -8.26 14.95
N PRO A 734 -15.93 -7.39 14.26
CA PRO A 734 -16.62 -6.28 14.92
C PRO A 734 -17.57 -6.73 16.02
N VAL A 735 -17.66 -5.98 17.12
CA VAL A 735 -18.62 -6.23 18.21
C VAL A 735 -19.46 -4.98 18.49
N TYR A 736 -20.79 -5.08 18.42
CA TYR A 736 -21.74 -4.00 18.70
C TYR A 736 -22.05 -3.98 20.19
N VAL A 737 -22.05 -2.79 20.78
CA VAL A 737 -22.44 -2.57 22.17
C VAL A 737 -23.32 -1.34 22.25
N GLU A 738 -24.50 -1.50 22.83
CA GLU A 738 -25.43 -0.43 23.13
C GLU A 738 -25.41 -0.09 24.63
N THR A 739 -25.31 1.19 24.94
CA THR A 739 -25.17 1.73 26.30
C THR A 739 -26.01 2.98 26.44
N GLY A 740 -27.25 2.81 26.91
CA GLY A 740 -28.20 3.93 26.92
C GLY A 740 -28.51 4.33 25.48
N SER A 741 -28.23 5.59 25.12
CA SER A 741 -28.35 6.07 23.73
C SER A 741 -27.07 5.87 22.90
N ASP A 742 -25.97 5.42 23.50
CA ASP A 742 -24.70 5.27 22.79
C ASP A 742 -24.55 3.91 22.13
N LYS A 743 -24.28 3.91 20.83
CA LYS A 743 -24.04 2.72 20.02
C LYS A 743 -22.60 2.70 19.52
N THR A 744 -21.84 1.67 19.89
CA THR A 744 -20.40 1.58 19.60
C THR A 744 -20.02 0.22 19.03
N ILE A 745 -19.16 0.22 18.02
CA ILE A 745 -18.53 -0.96 17.44
C ILE A 745 -17.08 -1.02 17.90
N TYR A 746 -16.64 -2.18 18.36
CA TYR A 746 -15.24 -2.45 18.71
C TYR A 746 -14.62 -3.42 17.70
N VAL A 747 -13.43 -3.10 17.20
CA VAL A 747 -12.70 -3.97 16.27
C VAL A 747 -11.19 -3.77 16.42
N GLY A 748 -10.41 -4.85 16.34
CA GLY A 748 -8.95 -4.82 16.28
C GLY A 748 -8.46 -4.65 14.84
N ALA A 749 -7.36 -3.90 14.66
CA ALA A 749 -6.72 -3.69 13.37
C ALA A 749 -5.20 -3.81 13.44
N ASN A 750 -4.58 -4.12 12.30
CA ASN A 750 -3.13 -4.30 12.17
C ASN A 750 -2.35 -2.99 12.01
N ASP A 751 -2.99 -1.83 12.24
CA ASP A 751 -2.28 -0.58 12.57
C ASP A 751 -1.84 -0.53 14.04
N GLY A 752 -2.11 -1.59 14.82
CA GLY A 752 -1.71 -1.75 16.20
C GLY A 752 -2.78 -1.39 17.22
N MET A 753 -4.00 -1.09 16.78
CA MET A 753 -5.05 -0.54 17.62
C MET A 753 -6.30 -1.43 17.68
N LEU A 754 -6.94 -1.46 18.85
CA LEU A 754 -8.37 -1.67 18.95
C LEU A 754 -9.06 -0.31 18.73
N HIS A 755 -9.98 -0.23 17.78
CA HIS A 755 -10.81 0.94 17.52
C HIS A 755 -12.19 0.81 18.16
N ALA A 756 -12.68 1.89 18.74
CA ALA A 756 -14.07 2.07 19.15
C ALA A 756 -14.73 3.09 18.22
N ILE A 757 -15.74 2.68 17.47
CA ILE A 757 -16.35 3.43 16.37
C ILE A 757 -17.81 3.70 16.70
N ASN A 758 -18.30 4.90 16.42
CA ASN A 758 -19.73 5.19 16.53
C ASN A 758 -20.50 4.44 15.43
N ALA A 759 -21.43 3.58 15.85
CA ALA A 759 -22.19 2.71 14.94
C ALA A 759 -23.14 3.48 14.00
N GLU A 760 -23.47 4.74 14.32
CA GLU A 760 -24.43 5.52 13.54
C GLU A 760 -23.77 6.31 12.40
N ASN A 761 -22.49 6.65 12.51
CA ASN A 761 -21.82 7.55 11.56
C ASN A 761 -20.36 7.21 11.25
N GLY A 762 -19.81 6.12 11.78
CA GLY A 762 -18.44 5.70 11.53
C GLY A 762 -17.35 6.52 12.21
N ALA A 763 -17.68 7.53 13.04
CA ALA A 763 -16.68 8.36 13.70
C ALA A 763 -15.90 7.59 14.79
N GLU A 764 -14.58 7.74 14.81
CA GLU A 764 -13.75 7.13 15.86
C GLU A 764 -14.02 7.78 17.23
N ARG A 765 -14.42 6.98 18.22
CA ARG A 765 -14.59 7.42 19.61
C ARG A 765 -13.24 7.42 20.31
N PHE A 766 -12.56 6.28 20.37
CA PHE A 766 -11.21 6.17 20.91
C PHE A 766 -10.49 5.00 20.26
N ALA A 767 -9.17 4.95 20.42
CA ALA A 767 -8.38 3.78 20.06
C ALA A 767 -7.52 3.34 21.24
N TYR A 768 -7.20 2.05 21.31
CA TYR A 768 -6.38 1.46 22.36
C TYR A 768 -5.24 0.65 21.74
N VAL A 769 -4.00 1.00 22.06
CA VAL A 769 -2.79 0.27 21.67
C VAL A 769 -2.35 -0.62 22.83
N PRO A 770 -2.48 -1.96 22.74
CA PRO A 770 -2.03 -2.84 23.81
C PRO A 770 -0.52 -2.71 24.03
N LYS A 771 -0.09 -2.65 25.29
CA LYS A 771 1.35 -2.63 25.63
C LYS A 771 1.99 -4.01 25.43
N LEU A 772 1.17 -5.05 25.28
CA LEU A 772 1.57 -6.40 24.89
C LEU A 772 2.21 -6.48 23.49
N LEU A 773 2.01 -5.48 22.62
CA LEU A 773 2.61 -5.46 21.30
C LEU A 773 4.13 -5.27 21.38
N ASP A 774 4.86 -5.89 20.46
CA ASP A 774 6.27 -5.59 20.24
C ASP A 774 6.39 -4.20 19.58
N MET A 775 6.81 -3.21 20.36
CA MET A 775 6.95 -1.83 19.90
C MET A 775 8.02 -1.67 18.83
N ALA A 776 9.03 -2.55 18.77
CA ALA A 776 10.04 -2.51 17.72
C ALA A 776 9.45 -2.97 16.38
N ARG A 777 8.56 -3.96 16.42
CA ARG A 777 7.76 -4.37 15.25
C ARG A 777 6.74 -3.31 14.86
N LEU A 778 6.08 -2.67 15.82
CA LEU A 778 5.10 -1.61 15.53
C LEU A 778 5.72 -0.40 14.82
N LYS A 779 7.00 -0.11 15.10
CA LYS A 779 7.79 0.90 14.38
C LYS A 779 7.82 0.64 12.87
N ASP A 780 7.79 -0.62 12.45
CA ASP A 780 7.95 -1.01 11.05
C ASP A 780 6.75 -0.62 10.17
N LEU A 781 5.60 -0.31 10.77
CA LEU A 781 4.45 0.30 10.07
C LEU A 781 4.82 1.59 9.32
N SER A 782 5.87 2.28 9.77
CA SER A 782 6.34 3.52 9.16
C SER A 782 7.37 3.34 8.03
N ARG A 783 7.88 2.12 7.79
CA ARG A 783 8.97 1.87 6.82
C ARG A 783 8.54 2.23 5.40
N ARG A 784 9.23 3.21 4.80
CA ARG A 784 8.99 3.64 3.41
C ARG A 784 9.34 2.55 2.39
N VAL A 785 10.50 1.92 2.52
CA VAL A 785 11.02 0.91 1.59
C VAL A 785 10.95 -0.46 2.26
N ASP A 786 10.66 -1.51 1.48
CA ASP A 786 10.59 -2.90 1.93
C ASP A 786 9.63 -3.13 3.12
N PHE A 787 8.52 -2.40 3.16
CA PHE A 787 7.45 -2.67 4.13
C PHE A 787 6.94 -4.10 3.94
N VAL A 788 6.88 -4.86 5.02
CA VAL A 788 6.28 -6.20 5.04
C VAL A 788 5.15 -6.15 6.04
N HIS A 789 3.99 -6.68 5.65
CA HIS A 789 2.83 -6.77 6.52
C HIS A 789 3.13 -7.57 7.79
N GLN A 790 2.49 -7.16 8.88
CA GLN A 790 2.62 -7.80 10.18
C GLN A 790 1.28 -7.73 10.91
N TYR A 791 0.92 -8.83 11.58
CA TYR A 791 -0.20 -8.82 12.51
C TYR A 791 0.14 -8.05 13.79
N PHE A 792 -0.86 -7.34 14.34
CA PHE A 792 -0.80 -6.68 15.64
C PHE A 792 -2.03 -6.99 16.50
N VAL A 793 -3.15 -6.28 16.31
CA VAL A 793 -4.40 -6.52 17.05
C VAL A 793 -5.35 -7.27 16.14
N ASP A 794 -5.03 -8.55 15.91
CA ASP A 794 -5.70 -9.40 14.90
C ASP A 794 -6.73 -10.37 15.51
N GLY A 795 -6.74 -10.53 16.83
CA GLY A 795 -7.51 -11.59 17.49
C GLY A 795 -8.96 -11.25 17.81
N PRO A 796 -9.77 -12.25 18.20
CA PRO A 796 -11.17 -12.07 18.57
C PRO A 796 -11.37 -11.23 19.83
N ILE A 797 -12.56 -10.64 19.91
CA ILE A 797 -13.02 -9.76 21.00
C ILE A 797 -14.32 -10.31 21.60
N SER A 798 -14.44 -10.21 22.93
CA SER A 798 -15.66 -10.50 23.67
C SER A 798 -16.02 -9.33 24.57
N VAL A 799 -17.31 -8.97 24.65
CA VAL A 799 -17.80 -7.90 25.53
C VAL A 799 -18.87 -8.48 26.44
N SER A 800 -18.82 -8.14 27.74
CA SER A 800 -19.84 -8.55 28.70
C SER A 800 -21.14 -7.80 28.47
N THR A 801 -22.27 -8.47 28.68
CA THR A 801 -23.58 -7.83 28.65
C THR A 801 -23.90 -7.13 29.98
N ARG A 802 -24.85 -6.19 29.96
CA ARG A 802 -25.36 -5.56 31.19
C ARG A 802 -26.03 -6.55 32.15
N VAL A 803 -26.51 -7.69 31.64
CA VAL A 803 -27.03 -8.80 32.47
C VAL A 803 -25.88 -9.51 33.19
N GLN A 804 -24.78 -9.78 32.49
CA GLN A 804 -23.60 -10.43 33.08
C GLN A 804 -22.90 -9.53 34.10
N THR A 805 -22.79 -8.24 33.78
CA THR A 805 -22.14 -7.24 34.63
C THR A 805 -23.04 -6.03 34.81
N PRO A 806 -23.90 -6.02 35.84
CA PRO A 806 -24.83 -4.92 36.08
C PRO A 806 -24.14 -3.55 36.08
N ASN A 807 -24.65 -2.63 35.27
CA ASN A 807 -24.14 -1.27 35.07
C ASN A 807 -22.71 -1.16 34.52
N LYS A 808 -22.15 -2.25 33.99
CA LYS A 808 -20.79 -2.30 33.44
C LYS A 808 -20.75 -3.06 32.13
N ASN A 809 -19.88 -2.64 31.22
CA ASN A 809 -19.51 -3.40 30.03
C ASN A 809 -17.98 -3.57 30.05
N TYR A 810 -17.50 -4.81 30.11
CA TYR A 810 -16.10 -5.15 30.05
C TYR A 810 -15.80 -5.82 28.73
N LEU A 811 -14.82 -5.28 28.01
CA LEU A 811 -14.29 -5.87 26.78
C LEU A 811 -13.05 -6.69 27.13
N VAL A 812 -12.90 -7.86 26.54
CA VAL A 812 -11.69 -8.68 26.55
C VAL A 812 -11.27 -8.90 25.10
N GLY A 813 -10.06 -8.46 24.76
CA GLY A 813 -9.48 -8.61 23.44
C GLY A 813 -8.19 -9.43 23.49
N THR A 814 -7.82 -9.96 22.33
CA THR A 814 -6.63 -10.79 22.15
C THR A 814 -5.79 -10.23 20.99
N LEU A 815 -4.50 -10.54 20.95
CA LEU A 815 -3.64 -10.09 19.85
C LEU A 815 -3.72 -11.00 18.61
N GLY A 816 -4.36 -12.17 18.74
CA GLY A 816 -4.40 -13.16 17.66
C GLY A 816 -2.99 -13.54 17.21
N ARG A 817 -2.73 -13.40 15.91
CA ARG A 817 -1.42 -13.67 15.31
C ARG A 817 -0.37 -12.59 15.61
N GLY A 818 -0.77 -11.43 16.13
CA GLY A 818 0.14 -10.31 16.35
C GLY A 818 1.03 -10.43 17.58
N GLY A 819 0.66 -11.28 18.55
CA GLY A 819 1.47 -11.51 19.74
C GLY A 819 0.82 -12.44 20.75
N ARG A 820 1.41 -12.53 21.94
CA ARG A 820 0.95 -13.41 23.02
C ARG A 820 0.25 -12.61 24.11
N GLY A 821 -0.85 -13.18 24.63
CA GLY A 821 -1.58 -12.63 25.76
C GLY A 821 -2.90 -11.95 25.40
N VAL A 822 -3.55 -11.43 26.44
CA VAL A 822 -4.92 -10.88 26.39
C VAL A 822 -5.01 -9.59 27.18
N TYR A 823 -5.94 -8.71 26.80
CA TYR A 823 -6.18 -7.44 27.49
C TYR A 823 -7.66 -7.26 27.77
N GLY A 824 -7.99 -6.51 28.82
CA GLY A 824 -9.37 -6.18 29.17
C GLY A 824 -9.56 -4.70 29.45
N LEU A 825 -10.70 -4.16 29.02
CA LEU A 825 -11.06 -2.74 29.10
C LEU A 825 -12.44 -2.59 29.77
N ASP A 826 -12.60 -1.59 30.64
CA ASP A 826 -13.94 -1.14 31.09
C ASP A 826 -14.50 -0.16 30.06
N VAL A 827 -15.36 -0.65 29.17
CA VAL A 827 -15.98 0.09 28.08
C VAL A 827 -17.41 0.53 28.41
N THR A 828 -17.73 0.64 29.69
CA THR A 828 -19.06 1.06 30.16
C THR A 828 -19.48 2.41 29.60
N ASP A 829 -18.54 3.32 29.45
CA ASP A 829 -18.77 4.62 28.83
C ASP A 829 -17.66 4.91 27.79
N PRO A 830 -17.92 4.66 26.50
CA PRO A 830 -16.94 4.88 25.45
C PRO A 830 -16.62 6.36 25.25
N THR A 831 -17.51 7.28 25.66
CA THR A 831 -17.27 8.72 25.51
C THR A 831 -16.22 9.24 26.49
N THR A 832 -16.18 8.68 27.71
CA THR A 832 -15.25 9.08 28.78
C THR A 832 -14.06 8.15 28.95
N PHE A 833 -14.00 7.00 28.26
CA PHE A 833 -12.87 6.06 28.30
C PHE A 833 -11.51 6.75 28.12
N ALA A 834 -11.46 7.74 27.21
CA ALA A 834 -10.29 8.56 26.96
C ALA A 834 -9.83 9.42 28.15
N THR A 835 -10.52 9.48 29.27
CA THR A 835 -10.15 10.28 30.46
C THR A 835 -10.07 9.44 31.73
N SER A 836 -10.98 8.49 31.91
CA SER A 836 -11.13 7.69 33.14
C SER A 836 -11.15 6.17 32.89
N GLY A 837 -11.01 5.75 31.64
CA GLY A 837 -11.04 4.34 31.22
C GLY A 837 -10.05 3.48 31.99
N GLN A 838 -10.49 2.30 32.38
CA GLN A 838 -9.67 1.33 33.10
C GLN A 838 -9.30 0.17 32.18
N SER A 839 -8.10 -0.36 32.36
CA SER A 839 -7.56 -1.46 31.56
C SER A 839 -6.72 -2.41 32.41
N TRP A 840 -6.59 -3.65 31.96
CA TRP A 840 -5.64 -4.63 32.46
C TRP A 840 -5.09 -5.44 31.27
N GLU A 841 -3.88 -5.97 31.41
CA GLU A 841 -3.26 -6.84 30.41
C GLU A 841 -2.63 -8.06 31.09
N PHE A 842 -2.79 -9.25 30.52
CA PHE A 842 -2.27 -10.51 31.06
C PHE A 842 -1.40 -11.21 30.01
N ALA A 843 -0.13 -11.43 30.37
CA ALA A 843 0.89 -12.11 29.56
C ALA A 843 2.03 -12.63 30.47
N GLY A 844 3.05 -13.26 29.88
CA GLY A 844 4.29 -13.66 30.57
C GLY A 844 4.29 -15.06 31.20
N ASP A 845 3.17 -15.78 31.18
CA ASP A 845 3.14 -17.21 31.49
C ASP A 845 3.67 -18.02 30.29
N ASN A 846 4.50 -19.04 30.55
CA ASN A 846 5.10 -19.87 29.50
C ASN A 846 4.10 -20.76 28.76
N ASP A 847 2.88 -20.93 29.28
CA ASP A 847 1.80 -21.60 28.59
C ASP A 847 0.90 -20.61 27.84
N MET A 848 1.09 -19.29 27.96
CA MET A 848 0.30 -18.31 27.19
C MET A 848 0.88 -18.12 25.78
N GLY A 849 0.06 -18.38 24.76
CA GLY A 849 0.42 -18.31 23.35
C GLY A 849 -0.26 -17.17 22.60
N MET A 850 -0.30 -17.32 21.28
CA MET A 850 -1.12 -16.54 20.34
C MET A 850 -2.56 -17.02 20.45
N VAL A 851 -3.39 -16.25 21.17
CA VAL A 851 -4.78 -16.61 21.44
C VAL A 851 -5.62 -16.34 20.20
N LEU A 852 -5.95 -17.40 19.46
CA LEU A 852 -6.79 -17.35 18.26
C LEU A 852 -8.28 -17.55 18.57
N GLY A 853 -8.59 -18.18 19.71
CA GLY A 853 -9.96 -18.48 20.09
C GLY A 853 -10.64 -17.34 20.85
N LYS A 854 -11.94 -17.17 20.63
CA LYS A 854 -12.74 -16.13 21.29
C LYS A 854 -12.81 -16.36 22.81
N PRO A 855 -12.47 -15.36 23.65
CA PRO A 855 -12.60 -15.49 25.12
C PRO A 855 -14.05 -15.69 25.56
N LEU A 856 -14.29 -16.55 26.54
CA LEU A 856 -15.59 -16.73 27.17
C LEU A 856 -15.72 -15.83 28.41
N ILE A 857 -16.79 -15.04 28.49
CA ILE A 857 -17.12 -14.25 29.67
C ILE A 857 -18.25 -14.94 30.43
N ALA A 858 -17.98 -15.44 31.64
CA ALA A 858 -18.97 -16.16 32.46
C ALA A 858 -18.70 -16.01 33.96
N LYS A 859 -19.72 -16.25 34.80
CA LYS A 859 -19.54 -16.40 36.25
C LYS A 859 -18.97 -17.78 36.54
N VAL A 860 -17.90 -17.84 37.34
CA VAL A 860 -17.35 -19.10 37.87
C VAL A 860 -17.77 -19.32 39.31
N ASN A 861 -17.70 -20.57 39.78
CA ASN A 861 -18.11 -21.00 41.14
C ASN A 861 -17.25 -20.45 42.30
N ILE A 862 -16.61 -19.29 42.17
CA ILE A 862 -15.79 -18.68 43.23
C ILE A 862 -16.58 -17.59 43.96
N GLY A 863 -16.73 -17.74 45.28
CA GLY A 863 -17.47 -16.82 46.15
C GLY A 863 -18.99 -17.04 46.12
N THR A 864 -19.71 -16.48 47.10
CA THR A 864 -21.13 -16.76 47.36
C THR A 864 -22.04 -16.50 46.16
N ASN A 865 -21.77 -15.46 45.36
CA ASN A 865 -22.57 -15.07 44.20
C ASN A 865 -21.91 -15.42 42.86
N GLY A 866 -20.82 -16.20 42.89
CA GLY A 866 -19.94 -16.40 41.75
C GLY A 866 -19.07 -15.17 41.44
N THR A 867 -17.97 -15.40 40.73
CA THR A 867 -17.04 -14.35 40.29
C THR A 867 -17.06 -14.26 38.78
N MET A 868 -17.22 -13.06 38.22
CA MET A 868 -17.09 -12.89 36.76
C MET A 868 -15.65 -13.08 36.30
N ALA A 869 -15.46 -13.96 35.33
CA ALA A 869 -14.17 -14.29 34.76
C ALA A 869 -14.16 -14.22 33.23
N ALA A 870 -13.00 -13.90 32.68
CA ALA A 870 -12.62 -14.19 31.31
C ALA A 870 -11.94 -15.56 31.31
N ILE A 871 -12.55 -16.52 30.62
CA ILE A 871 -12.05 -17.88 30.41
C ILE A 871 -11.40 -17.90 29.02
N VAL A 872 -10.10 -18.13 29.00
CA VAL A 872 -9.25 -17.93 27.83
C VAL A 872 -8.51 -19.23 27.55
N ALA A 873 -8.66 -19.73 26.33
CA ALA A 873 -7.81 -20.79 25.82
C ALA A 873 -6.45 -20.21 25.40
N ASN A 874 -5.37 -20.92 25.69
CA ASN A 874 -4.03 -20.35 25.57
C ASN A 874 -3.53 -20.12 24.13
N GLY A 875 -4.17 -20.77 23.15
CA GLY A 875 -3.80 -20.68 21.76
C GLY A 875 -2.44 -21.32 21.45
N ILE A 876 -1.85 -20.92 20.32
CA ILE A 876 -0.70 -21.59 19.70
C ILE A 876 0.64 -20.93 20.05
N ASN A 877 1.76 -21.59 19.77
CA ASN A 877 3.10 -21.01 19.93
C ASN A 877 3.35 -20.44 21.34
N SER A 878 2.85 -21.10 22.38
CA SER A 878 3.23 -20.80 23.77
C SER A 878 4.66 -21.31 24.02
N PRO A 879 5.49 -20.67 24.84
CA PRO A 879 6.85 -21.16 25.11
C PRO A 879 6.99 -22.64 25.52
N ASN A 880 5.99 -23.21 26.19
CA ASN A 880 5.95 -24.63 26.56
C ASN A 880 5.27 -25.54 25.52
N ASP A 881 4.62 -24.96 24.50
CA ASP A 881 3.81 -25.62 23.46
C ASP A 881 2.74 -26.59 23.98
N ARG A 882 2.13 -26.31 25.13
CA ARG A 882 1.05 -27.14 25.72
C ARG A 882 -0.31 -26.50 25.54
N ALA A 883 -1.38 -27.27 25.72
CA ALA A 883 -2.74 -26.77 25.82
C ALA A 883 -3.11 -26.44 27.29
N ALA A 884 -3.66 -25.25 27.52
CA ALA A 884 -4.07 -24.80 28.85
C ALA A 884 -5.28 -23.85 28.80
N LEU A 885 -6.10 -23.93 29.85
CA LEU A 885 -7.22 -23.02 30.10
C LEU A 885 -6.83 -22.03 31.20
N PHE A 886 -6.98 -20.74 30.92
CA PHE A 886 -6.77 -19.66 31.87
C PHE A 886 -8.10 -19.08 32.32
N VAL A 887 -8.30 -18.97 33.64
CA VAL A 887 -9.46 -18.30 34.23
C VAL A 887 -8.97 -17.03 34.89
N ILE A 888 -9.32 -15.88 34.34
CA ILE A 888 -8.84 -14.56 34.75
C ILE A 888 -10.02 -13.76 35.28
N ASN A 889 -9.86 -13.11 36.44
CA ASN A 889 -10.90 -12.25 37.00
C ASN A 889 -11.17 -11.05 36.06
N LEU A 890 -12.41 -10.94 35.58
CA LEU A 890 -12.78 -9.99 34.53
C LEU A 890 -12.56 -8.52 34.95
N ALA A 891 -12.83 -8.21 36.22
CA ALA A 891 -12.75 -6.84 36.72
C ALA A 891 -11.31 -6.41 37.03
N THR A 892 -10.45 -7.33 37.48
CA THR A 892 -9.12 -7.00 38.03
C THR A 892 -7.95 -7.41 37.13
N GLY A 893 -8.14 -8.35 36.21
CA GLY A 893 -7.08 -8.96 35.42
C GLY A 893 -6.23 -9.99 36.17
N ALA A 894 -6.56 -10.30 37.43
CA ALA A 894 -5.83 -11.28 38.24
C ALA A 894 -6.15 -12.72 37.80
N LEU A 895 -5.13 -13.58 37.72
CA LEU A 895 -5.32 -15.00 37.46
C LEU A 895 -6.07 -15.67 38.64
N ILE A 896 -7.19 -16.32 38.36
CA ILE A 896 -7.93 -17.15 39.32
C ILE A 896 -7.35 -18.56 39.34
N GLN A 897 -7.16 -19.14 38.14
CA GLN A 897 -6.57 -20.47 37.98
C GLN A 897 -6.04 -20.69 36.56
N LYS A 898 -4.97 -21.48 36.45
CA LYS A 898 -4.52 -22.11 35.20
C LYS A 898 -4.77 -23.61 35.30
N ILE A 899 -5.44 -24.18 34.31
CA ILE A 899 -5.70 -25.62 34.21
C ILE A 899 -5.02 -26.14 32.95
N THR A 900 -3.93 -26.89 33.12
CA THR A 900 -3.23 -27.56 32.01
C THR A 900 -3.91 -28.89 31.71
N THR A 901 -3.97 -29.28 30.43
CA THR A 901 -4.61 -30.54 30.03
C THR A 901 -3.68 -31.74 30.29
N ASN A 902 -2.77 -32.03 29.37
CA ASN A 902 -1.73 -33.05 29.48
C ASN A 902 -0.34 -32.43 29.23
N ALA A 903 0.68 -33.28 29.19
CA ALA A 903 2.05 -32.85 28.91
C ALA A 903 2.41 -32.92 27.41
N GLU A 904 1.44 -33.06 26.50
CA GLU A 904 1.69 -33.08 25.06
C GLU A 904 2.16 -31.69 24.59
N THR A 905 3.21 -31.69 23.77
CA THR A 905 3.80 -30.50 23.16
C THR A 905 3.31 -30.31 21.72
N ALA A 906 3.72 -29.23 21.04
CA ALA A 906 3.19 -28.82 19.74
C ALA A 906 1.65 -28.74 19.76
N ASN A 907 1.13 -28.18 20.85
CA ASN A 907 -0.28 -28.12 21.15
C ASN A 907 -0.69 -26.70 21.54
N GLY A 908 -2.00 -26.46 21.54
CA GLY A 908 -2.62 -25.20 21.91
C GLY A 908 -4.13 -25.40 22.02
N LEU A 909 -4.73 -24.85 23.06
CA LEU A 909 -6.17 -24.98 23.29
C LEU A 909 -6.92 -23.96 22.40
N SER A 910 -7.99 -24.42 21.77
CA SER A 910 -8.88 -23.64 20.89
C SER A 910 -10.08 -23.09 21.66
N VAL A 911 -11.07 -22.52 20.96
CA VAL A 911 -12.20 -21.76 21.55
C VAL A 911 -12.87 -22.50 22.73
N PRO A 912 -13.00 -21.88 23.93
CA PRO A 912 -13.69 -22.48 25.07
C PRO A 912 -15.19 -22.20 25.06
N THR A 913 -15.99 -23.22 25.36
CA THR A 913 -17.46 -23.13 25.49
C THR A 913 -17.91 -23.57 26.87
N GLY A 914 -18.67 -22.72 27.56
CA GLY A 914 -19.11 -22.95 28.94
C GLY A 914 -20.56 -23.42 29.03
N VAL A 915 -20.80 -24.38 29.92
CA VAL A 915 -22.10 -24.96 30.27
C VAL A 915 -22.36 -24.74 31.76
N ASP A 916 -23.54 -24.20 32.05
CA ASP A 916 -24.15 -24.19 33.38
C ASP A 916 -25.02 -25.45 33.48
N ALA A 917 -24.57 -26.44 34.26
CA ALA A 917 -25.20 -27.76 34.28
C ALA A 917 -26.35 -27.84 35.30
N ASN A 918 -26.38 -26.93 36.28
CA ASN A 918 -27.36 -26.92 37.37
C ASN A 918 -28.34 -25.74 37.31
N GLY A 919 -28.16 -24.81 36.36
CA GLY A 919 -29.02 -23.67 36.12
C GLY A 919 -28.88 -22.55 37.16
N ASP A 920 -27.77 -22.49 37.91
CA ASP A 920 -27.55 -21.50 38.96
C ASP A 920 -26.94 -20.17 38.45
N GLY A 921 -26.71 -20.08 37.15
CA GLY A 921 -26.13 -18.92 36.47
C GLY A 921 -24.60 -18.89 36.52
N LYS A 922 -23.94 -19.98 36.90
CA LYS A 922 -22.47 -20.12 36.91
C LYS A 922 -22.04 -21.27 36.01
N VAL A 923 -20.86 -21.13 35.42
CA VAL A 923 -20.29 -22.18 34.57
C VAL A 923 -19.75 -23.31 35.43
N ASP A 924 -20.23 -24.52 35.15
CA ASP A 924 -19.80 -25.74 35.83
C ASP A 924 -18.83 -26.54 34.98
N THR A 925 -19.05 -26.56 33.66
CA THR A 925 -18.23 -27.32 32.72
C THR A 925 -17.80 -26.43 31.56
N VAL A 926 -16.53 -26.54 31.15
CA VAL A 926 -16.03 -25.89 29.94
C VAL A 926 -15.54 -26.97 28.98
N TYR A 927 -15.86 -26.85 27.69
CA TYR A 927 -15.34 -27.71 26.62
C TYR A 927 -14.43 -26.91 25.70
N ALA A 928 -13.35 -27.53 25.22
CA ALA A 928 -12.48 -26.95 24.20
C ALA A 928 -11.73 -28.03 23.43
N GLY A 929 -11.50 -27.79 22.14
CA GLY A 929 -10.64 -28.60 21.28
C GLY A 929 -9.17 -28.19 21.39
N ASP A 930 -8.26 -29.00 20.86
CA ASP A 930 -6.84 -28.66 20.74
C ASP A 930 -6.22 -29.07 19.39
N LEU A 931 -5.00 -28.61 19.12
CA LEU A 931 -4.26 -28.91 17.89
C LEU A 931 -3.90 -30.39 17.72
N GLN A 932 -3.95 -31.17 18.80
CA GLN A 932 -3.71 -32.61 18.80
C GLN A 932 -5.03 -33.42 18.61
N GLY A 933 -6.12 -32.73 18.29
CA GLY A 933 -7.43 -33.32 18.02
C GLY A 933 -8.16 -33.81 19.26
N ASN A 934 -7.71 -33.44 20.46
CA ASN A 934 -8.38 -33.82 21.70
C ASN A 934 -9.55 -32.87 21.99
N VAL A 935 -10.66 -33.43 22.46
CA VAL A 935 -11.76 -32.68 23.07
C VAL A 935 -11.61 -32.78 24.59
N TRP A 936 -11.43 -31.63 25.24
CA TRP A 936 -11.26 -31.51 26.67
C TRP A 936 -12.54 -31.04 27.35
N ARG A 937 -12.83 -31.62 28.51
CA ARG A 937 -13.85 -31.23 29.45
C ARG A 937 -13.17 -30.73 30.72
N PHE A 938 -13.44 -29.49 31.11
CA PHE A 938 -12.92 -28.88 32.34
C PHE A 938 -14.05 -28.76 33.37
N ASP A 939 -13.84 -29.28 34.56
CA ASP A 939 -14.79 -29.19 35.68
C ASP A 939 -14.46 -28.00 36.57
N LEU A 940 -15.35 -27.01 36.53
CA LEU A 940 -15.30 -25.75 37.28
C LEU A 940 -16.43 -25.68 38.35
N SER A 941 -17.10 -26.79 38.65
CA SER A 941 -18.25 -26.83 39.58
C SER A 941 -17.85 -26.59 41.05
N ALA A 942 -16.60 -26.90 41.42
CA ALA A 942 -16.13 -26.75 42.79
C ALA A 942 -16.00 -25.27 43.20
N SER A 943 -16.30 -24.96 44.46
CA SER A 943 -16.21 -23.60 44.99
C SER A 943 -14.78 -23.11 45.28
N THR A 944 -13.80 -24.00 45.12
CA THR A 944 -12.37 -23.75 45.32
C THR A 944 -11.63 -24.03 44.02
N SER A 945 -10.99 -23.01 43.44
CA SER A 945 -10.42 -23.08 42.08
C SER A 945 -9.30 -24.12 41.92
N THR A 946 -8.60 -24.47 43.00
CA THR A 946 -7.57 -25.53 42.99
C THR A 946 -8.13 -26.95 42.88
N SER A 947 -9.46 -27.12 43.05
CA SER A 947 -10.15 -28.40 42.87
C SER A 947 -10.68 -28.59 41.46
N TRP A 948 -10.59 -27.55 40.61
CA TRP A 948 -10.96 -27.66 39.21
C TRP A 948 -9.99 -28.58 38.46
N SER A 949 -10.51 -29.32 37.48
CA SER A 949 -9.76 -30.37 36.79
C SER A 949 -10.09 -30.42 35.31
N SER A 950 -9.28 -31.11 34.53
CA SER A 950 -9.51 -31.41 33.12
C SER A 950 -9.56 -32.91 32.88
N ALA A 951 -10.47 -33.35 32.02
CA ALA A 951 -10.58 -34.72 31.53
C ALA A 951 -10.69 -34.70 30.01
N LYS A 952 -10.13 -35.73 29.36
CA LYS A 952 -10.26 -35.89 27.91
C LYS A 952 -11.54 -36.66 27.58
N LEU A 953 -12.40 -36.08 26.73
CA LEU A 953 -13.64 -36.70 26.28
C LEU A 953 -13.42 -37.58 25.04
N PHE A 954 -12.66 -37.08 24.05
CA PHE A 954 -12.44 -37.75 22.78
C PHE A 954 -11.11 -37.34 22.15
N THR A 955 -10.61 -38.13 21.19
CA THR A 955 -9.55 -37.68 20.28
C THR A 955 -9.93 -37.98 18.83
N ALA A 956 -9.99 -36.93 18.01
CA ALA A 956 -10.25 -37.02 16.58
C ALA A 956 -9.03 -37.50 15.80
N THR A 957 -9.25 -38.48 14.93
CA THR A 957 -8.21 -39.15 14.14
C THR A 957 -8.75 -39.44 12.75
N TYR A 958 -7.89 -39.56 11.75
CA TYR A 958 -8.33 -39.94 10.41
C TYR A 958 -8.93 -41.36 10.41
N LYS A 959 -9.96 -41.58 9.60
CA LYS A 959 -10.65 -42.88 9.49
C LYS A 959 -9.69 -44.00 9.07
N ASP A 960 -8.89 -43.74 8.04
CA ASP A 960 -7.97 -44.71 7.45
C ASP A 960 -6.63 -44.83 8.19
N ASP A 961 -6.34 -43.87 9.08
CA ASP A 961 -5.16 -43.88 9.95
C ASP A 961 -5.49 -43.31 11.35
N PRO A 962 -5.93 -44.17 12.29
CA PRO A 962 -6.23 -43.77 13.65
C PRO A 962 -5.03 -43.26 14.46
N THR A 963 -3.80 -43.38 13.94
CA THR A 963 -2.61 -42.81 14.59
C THR A 963 -2.41 -41.33 14.24
N ARG A 964 -2.97 -40.90 13.11
CA ARG A 964 -2.90 -39.52 12.64
C ARG A 964 -4.04 -38.71 13.26
N ARG A 965 -3.69 -37.62 13.94
CA ARG A 965 -4.65 -36.72 14.62
C ARG A 965 -5.25 -35.70 13.65
N GLN A 966 -6.51 -35.33 13.87
CA GLN A 966 -7.17 -34.24 13.16
C GLN A 966 -7.25 -33.02 14.08
N PRO A 967 -6.54 -31.90 13.81
CA PRO A 967 -6.58 -30.71 14.66
C PRO A 967 -7.99 -30.14 14.81
N ILE A 968 -8.29 -29.51 15.95
CA ILE A 968 -9.56 -28.81 16.18
C ILE A 968 -9.23 -27.34 16.43
N THR A 969 -9.45 -26.47 15.44
CA THR A 969 -9.23 -25.01 15.58
C THR A 969 -10.50 -24.20 15.75
N GLY A 970 -11.65 -24.73 15.32
CA GLY A 970 -12.95 -24.07 15.45
C GLY A 970 -13.58 -24.21 16.84
N GLY A 971 -14.80 -23.69 16.95
CA GLY A 971 -15.59 -23.73 18.17
C GLY A 971 -16.16 -25.10 18.50
N ILE A 972 -16.26 -25.40 19.79
CA ILE A 972 -17.10 -26.49 20.30
C ILE A 972 -18.46 -25.93 20.68
N THR A 973 -19.53 -26.61 20.29
CA THR A 973 -20.90 -26.23 20.66
C THR A 973 -21.53 -27.30 21.51
N VAL A 974 -22.35 -26.90 22.48
CA VAL A 974 -23.08 -27.83 23.35
C VAL A 974 -24.57 -27.55 23.27
N ALA A 975 -25.37 -28.60 23.09
CA ALA A 975 -26.83 -28.55 23.25
C ALA A 975 -27.31 -29.78 24.02
N TYR A 976 -28.49 -29.71 24.64
CA TYR A 976 -29.07 -30.84 25.34
C TYR A 976 -30.01 -31.59 24.43
N ASN A 977 -29.88 -32.92 24.38
CA ASN A 977 -30.80 -33.75 23.63
C ASN A 977 -32.22 -33.63 24.24
N PRO A 978 -33.24 -33.23 23.48
CA PRO A 978 -34.57 -32.99 24.03
C PRO A 978 -35.26 -34.28 24.53
N ALA A 979 -34.80 -35.46 24.09
CA ALA A 979 -35.32 -36.75 24.53
C ALA A 979 -34.61 -37.28 25.79
N THR A 980 -33.28 -37.14 25.88
CA THR A 980 -32.48 -37.72 26.98
C THR A 980 -32.06 -36.72 28.06
N TYR A 981 -32.11 -35.41 27.77
CA TYR A 981 -31.58 -34.33 28.60
C TYR A 981 -30.09 -34.47 28.95
N ASN A 982 -29.33 -35.22 28.17
CA ASN A 982 -27.88 -35.28 28.28
C ASN A 982 -27.23 -34.20 27.41
N PRO A 983 -26.07 -33.64 27.83
CA PRO A 983 -25.33 -32.70 27.01
C PRO A 983 -24.68 -33.41 25.82
N TRP A 984 -24.81 -32.80 24.65
CA TRP A 984 -24.16 -33.23 23.42
C TRP A 984 -23.16 -32.17 22.95
N VAL A 985 -21.98 -32.62 22.54
CA VAL A 985 -20.84 -31.81 22.13
C VAL A 985 -20.65 -31.95 20.62
N PHE A 986 -20.66 -30.81 19.92
CA PHE A 986 -20.52 -30.71 18.46
C PHE A 986 -19.25 -29.96 18.10
N PHE A 987 -18.47 -30.49 17.17
CA PHE A 987 -17.25 -29.85 16.69
C PHE A 987 -16.82 -30.41 15.34
N GLY A 988 -16.12 -29.58 14.58
CA GLY A 988 -15.50 -29.94 13.32
C GLY A 988 -14.00 -30.00 13.45
N THR A 989 -13.36 -30.69 12.52
CA THR A 989 -11.89 -30.79 12.46
C THR A 989 -11.32 -30.00 11.28
N GLY A 990 -10.04 -29.67 11.42
CA GLY A 990 -9.23 -28.98 10.45
C GLY A 990 -8.45 -27.83 11.03
N ARG A 991 -7.58 -27.27 10.18
CA ARG A 991 -6.68 -26.16 10.49
C ARG A 991 -6.55 -25.26 9.28
N TYR A 992 -6.53 -23.94 9.50
CA TYR A 992 -6.22 -22.93 8.49
C TYR A 992 -5.37 -21.81 9.10
N ILE A 993 -4.15 -22.16 9.48
CA ILE A 993 -3.23 -21.33 10.29
C ILE A 993 -1.84 -21.25 9.63
N LEU A 994 -1.39 -22.30 8.97
CA LEU A 994 -0.05 -22.45 8.37
C LEU A 994 -0.09 -22.28 6.84
N GLU A 995 1.03 -21.85 6.27
CA GLU A 995 1.22 -21.70 4.82
C GLU A 995 0.96 -23.00 4.02
N THR A 996 1.17 -24.16 4.65
CA THR A 996 0.91 -25.47 4.03
C THR A 996 -0.54 -25.90 4.06
N ASP A 997 -1.38 -25.27 4.89
CA ASP A 997 -2.76 -25.73 5.10
C ASP A 997 -3.65 -25.62 3.86
N PRO A 998 -3.57 -24.57 3.00
CA PRO A 998 -4.38 -24.50 1.79
C PRO A 998 -4.15 -25.66 0.80
N GLY A 999 -2.94 -26.23 0.78
CA GLY A 999 -2.59 -27.37 -0.09
C GLY A 999 -2.86 -28.75 0.53
N ASP A 1000 -3.25 -28.82 1.80
CA ASP A 1000 -3.58 -30.09 2.46
C ASP A 1000 -5.01 -30.51 2.12
N THR A 1001 -5.17 -31.52 1.27
CA THR A 1001 -6.49 -32.06 0.88
C THR A 1001 -6.97 -33.21 1.77
N SER A 1002 -6.28 -33.51 2.87
CA SER A 1002 -6.63 -34.62 3.75
C SER A 1002 -8.04 -34.45 4.35
N THR A 1003 -8.84 -35.52 4.30
CA THR A 1003 -10.24 -35.52 4.77
C THR A 1003 -10.40 -35.07 6.22
N GLN A 1004 -11.23 -34.06 6.44
CA GLN A 1004 -11.67 -33.67 7.78
C GLN A 1004 -13.06 -34.22 8.07
N THR A 1005 -13.45 -34.13 9.33
CA THR A 1005 -14.62 -34.80 9.87
C THR A 1005 -15.41 -33.86 10.79
N TRP A 1006 -16.73 -33.93 10.69
CA TRP A 1006 -17.68 -33.28 11.59
C TRP A 1006 -18.22 -34.28 12.61
N TYR A 1007 -18.28 -33.93 13.90
CA TYR A 1007 -18.67 -34.82 14.98
C TYR A 1007 -19.80 -34.25 15.83
N GLY A 1008 -20.65 -35.14 16.33
CA GLY A 1008 -21.58 -34.88 17.43
C GLY A 1008 -21.57 -36.04 18.42
N MET A 1009 -21.45 -35.77 19.72
CA MET A 1009 -21.32 -36.82 20.72
C MET A 1009 -21.98 -36.50 22.05
N GLU A 1010 -22.57 -37.51 22.68
CA GLU A 1010 -23.17 -37.40 24.02
C GLU A 1010 -22.08 -37.46 25.10
N ASP A 1011 -22.04 -36.47 25.98
CA ASP A 1011 -21.20 -36.49 27.17
C ASP A 1011 -22.00 -37.00 28.37
N ASN A 1012 -21.67 -38.22 28.82
CA ASN A 1012 -22.19 -38.83 30.04
C ASN A 1012 -21.13 -38.96 31.14
N GLY A 1013 -20.05 -38.19 31.05
CA GLY A 1013 -18.92 -38.23 31.98
C GLY A 1013 -17.92 -39.36 31.71
N THR A 1014 -18.11 -40.16 30.66
CA THR A 1014 -17.16 -41.22 30.25
C THR A 1014 -16.48 -40.89 28.93
N ALA A 1015 -15.17 -41.12 28.86
CA ALA A 1015 -14.42 -40.92 27.63
C ALA A 1015 -14.91 -41.84 26.49
N ILE A 1016 -14.95 -41.29 25.28
CA ILE A 1016 -15.24 -41.98 24.03
C ILE A 1016 -13.90 -42.44 23.45
N THR A 1017 -13.71 -43.74 23.33
CA THR A 1017 -12.41 -44.36 23.02
C THR A 1017 -12.04 -44.30 21.54
N GLY A 1018 -13.00 -44.03 20.65
CA GLY A 1018 -12.76 -43.87 19.22
C GLY A 1018 -14.04 -43.93 18.39
N ARG A 1019 -13.89 -43.81 17.07
CA ARG A 1019 -14.97 -43.77 16.07
C ARG A 1019 -15.88 -45.01 16.07
N ALA A 1020 -15.41 -46.17 16.53
CA ALA A 1020 -16.21 -47.40 16.62
C ALA A 1020 -17.41 -47.28 17.58
N GLN A 1021 -17.43 -46.26 18.45
CA GLN A 1021 -18.56 -45.97 19.33
C GLN A 1021 -19.52 -44.91 18.74
N LEU A 1022 -19.24 -44.41 17.53
CA LEU A 1022 -19.99 -43.37 16.85
C LEU A 1022 -20.63 -43.95 15.58
N LYS A 1023 -21.77 -43.38 15.19
CA LYS A 1023 -22.45 -43.70 13.93
C LYS A 1023 -21.81 -42.90 12.78
N GLU A 1024 -21.34 -43.58 11.75
CA GLU A 1024 -20.94 -42.94 10.50
C GLU A 1024 -22.15 -42.39 9.75
N ARG A 1025 -21.97 -41.22 9.13
CA ARG A 1025 -22.93 -40.51 8.26
C ARG A 1025 -22.23 -40.03 7.00
N GLU A 1026 -22.97 -39.95 5.90
CA GLU A 1026 -22.44 -39.59 4.58
C GLU A 1026 -23.15 -38.38 3.95
N ILE A 1027 -22.41 -37.65 3.10
CA ILE A 1027 -22.98 -36.71 2.13
C ILE A 1027 -23.31 -37.53 0.88
N VAL A 1028 -24.60 -37.71 0.59
CA VAL A 1028 -25.08 -38.72 -0.37
C VAL A 1028 -25.40 -38.14 -1.75
N LEU A 1029 -25.73 -36.85 -1.82
CA LEU A 1029 -26.11 -36.17 -3.07
C LEU A 1029 -25.43 -34.81 -3.18
N ALA A 1030 -25.09 -34.43 -4.41
CA ALA A 1030 -24.69 -33.07 -4.78
C ALA A 1030 -25.41 -32.65 -6.06
N GLY A 1031 -25.74 -31.37 -6.17
CA GLY A 1031 -26.45 -30.81 -7.32
C GLY A 1031 -26.36 -29.29 -7.38
N VAL A 1032 -27.18 -28.68 -8.23
CA VAL A 1032 -27.30 -27.23 -8.37
C VAL A 1032 -28.79 -26.86 -8.30
N LEU A 1033 -29.15 -25.93 -7.42
CA LEU A 1033 -30.49 -25.35 -7.29
C LEU A 1033 -30.36 -23.83 -7.22
N GLY A 1034 -31.24 -23.09 -7.91
CA GLY A 1034 -31.18 -21.62 -7.91
C GLY A 1034 -29.87 -21.02 -8.46
N GLY A 1035 -29.05 -21.80 -9.17
CA GLY A 1035 -27.69 -21.43 -9.59
C GLY A 1035 -26.58 -21.72 -8.55
N ASN A 1036 -26.93 -22.19 -7.35
CA ASN A 1036 -26.01 -22.47 -6.26
C ASN A 1036 -25.71 -23.98 -6.14
N PRO A 1037 -24.44 -24.38 -5.91
CA PRO A 1037 -24.10 -25.75 -5.53
C PRO A 1037 -24.73 -26.13 -4.18
N VAL A 1038 -25.39 -27.29 -4.14
CA VAL A 1038 -26.08 -27.81 -2.94
C VAL A 1038 -25.73 -29.27 -2.67
N ARG A 1039 -25.87 -29.72 -1.42
CA ARG A 1039 -25.65 -31.12 -1.02
C ARG A 1039 -26.73 -31.61 -0.05
N ALA A 1040 -26.93 -32.91 0.01
CA ALA A 1040 -27.80 -33.56 0.99
C ALA A 1040 -27.08 -34.67 1.75
N PHE A 1041 -27.43 -34.83 3.02
CA PHE A 1041 -26.88 -35.84 3.93
C PHE A 1041 -27.73 -37.11 3.92
N GLU A 1042 -27.18 -38.22 4.42
CA GLU A 1042 -27.89 -39.48 4.60
C GLU A 1042 -29.17 -39.29 5.44
N GLU A 1043 -30.29 -39.82 4.98
CA GLU A 1043 -31.52 -39.89 5.78
C GLU A 1043 -31.33 -40.81 7.00
N THR A 1044 -32.05 -40.50 8.08
CA THR A 1044 -31.94 -41.28 9.33
C THR A 1044 -33.13 -42.20 9.52
N THR A 1045 -32.90 -43.39 10.07
CA THR A 1045 -33.97 -44.30 10.45
C THR A 1045 -34.16 -44.37 11.96
N SER A 1046 -35.39 -44.69 12.39
CA SER A 1046 -35.73 -44.74 13.81
C SER A 1046 -34.89 -45.79 14.54
N GLY A 1047 -34.16 -45.36 15.58
CA GLY A 1047 -33.28 -46.22 16.37
C GLY A 1047 -31.83 -46.30 15.87
N ASP A 1048 -31.45 -45.57 14.81
CA ASP A 1048 -30.07 -45.54 14.29
C ASP A 1048 -28.99 -45.19 15.33
N MET A 1049 -29.38 -44.43 16.35
CA MET A 1049 -28.48 -43.97 17.42
C MET A 1049 -28.45 -44.92 18.63
N ASN A 1050 -29.16 -46.06 18.58
CA ASN A 1050 -29.17 -47.01 19.69
C ASN A 1050 -27.81 -47.68 19.87
N GLY A 1051 -27.25 -47.54 21.08
CA GLY A 1051 -25.96 -48.14 21.44
C GLY A 1051 -24.74 -47.39 20.90
N THR A 1052 -24.94 -46.31 20.16
CA THR A 1052 -23.88 -45.37 19.78
C THR A 1052 -23.80 -44.23 20.79
N LYS A 1053 -22.65 -43.57 20.87
CA LYS A 1053 -22.40 -42.42 21.74
C LYS A 1053 -22.42 -41.09 20.97
N GLY A 1054 -22.86 -41.11 19.72
CA GLY A 1054 -22.75 -39.96 18.81
C GLY A 1054 -22.64 -40.39 17.35
N TRP A 1055 -22.25 -39.45 16.51
CA TRP A 1055 -22.11 -39.59 15.06
C TRP A 1055 -20.88 -38.84 14.53
N TYR A 1056 -20.47 -39.16 13.31
CA TYR A 1056 -19.49 -38.40 12.55
C TYR A 1056 -19.80 -38.39 11.05
N VAL A 1057 -19.45 -37.30 10.36
CA VAL A 1057 -19.54 -37.15 8.89
C VAL A 1057 -18.14 -36.87 8.33
N GLU A 1058 -17.66 -37.69 7.39
CA GLU A 1058 -16.46 -37.34 6.60
C GLU A 1058 -16.82 -36.30 5.54
N LEU A 1059 -16.04 -35.22 5.45
CA LEU A 1059 -16.29 -34.12 4.50
C LEU A 1059 -15.72 -34.50 3.12
N LEU A 1060 -16.47 -35.34 2.41
CA LEU A 1060 -16.16 -35.86 1.07
C LEU A 1060 -17.23 -35.41 0.08
N THR A 1061 -16.82 -35.07 -1.15
CA THR A 1061 -17.76 -34.62 -2.19
C THR A 1061 -18.25 -35.81 -3.03
N PRO A 1062 -19.56 -36.10 -3.07
CA PRO A 1062 -20.13 -37.13 -3.98
C PRO A 1062 -20.12 -36.64 -5.44
N PRO A 1063 -20.22 -37.53 -6.45
CA PRO A 1063 -20.45 -38.97 -6.32
C PRO A 1063 -19.18 -39.81 -6.14
N ASP A 1064 -18.00 -39.23 -6.40
CA ASP A 1064 -16.72 -39.94 -6.36
C ASP A 1064 -16.09 -39.98 -4.95
N TYR A 1065 -16.73 -39.30 -3.99
CA TYR A 1065 -16.29 -39.16 -2.59
C TYR A 1065 -14.85 -38.65 -2.49
N THR A 1066 -14.56 -37.59 -3.26
CA THR A 1066 -13.25 -36.97 -3.34
C THR A 1066 -12.94 -36.13 -2.10
N ALA A 1067 -11.70 -36.22 -1.62
CA ALA A 1067 -11.21 -35.35 -0.57
C ALA A 1067 -10.70 -34.04 -1.16
N GLU A 1068 -11.48 -32.97 -1.03
CA GLU A 1068 -11.14 -31.62 -1.50
C GLU A 1068 -10.40 -30.78 -0.42
N GLY A 1069 -10.10 -31.35 0.74
CA GLY A 1069 -9.56 -30.59 1.87
C GLY A 1069 -10.58 -29.72 2.61
N GLU A 1070 -11.88 -30.02 2.44
CA GLU A 1070 -12.97 -29.39 3.19
C GLU A 1070 -12.74 -29.51 4.69
N ARG A 1071 -12.93 -28.41 5.43
CA ARG A 1071 -12.66 -28.33 6.87
C ARG A 1071 -13.59 -27.36 7.59
N MET A 1072 -13.75 -27.60 8.89
CA MET A 1072 -14.59 -26.77 9.76
C MET A 1072 -13.72 -26.07 10.80
N ILE A 1073 -13.45 -24.79 10.56
CA ILE A 1073 -12.56 -23.95 11.38
C ILE A 1073 -13.29 -22.85 12.13
N GLY A 1074 -14.60 -22.70 11.89
CA GLY A 1074 -15.48 -21.71 12.50
C GLY A 1074 -16.26 -22.22 13.69
N ASP A 1075 -17.15 -21.38 14.22
CA ASP A 1075 -18.08 -21.74 15.28
C ASP A 1075 -19.36 -22.41 14.72
N GLN A 1076 -19.97 -23.29 15.51
CA GLN A 1076 -21.23 -23.97 15.18
C GLN A 1076 -22.34 -23.53 16.14
N PHE A 1077 -23.62 -23.69 15.80
CA PHE A 1077 -24.71 -23.44 16.75
C PHE A 1077 -25.95 -24.24 16.40
N VAL A 1078 -26.82 -24.48 17.39
CA VAL A 1078 -28.09 -25.19 17.21
C VAL A 1078 -29.23 -24.18 17.17
N VAL A 1079 -30.14 -24.34 16.21
CA VAL A 1079 -31.38 -23.54 16.07
C VAL A 1079 -32.60 -24.45 15.95
N SER A 1080 -33.79 -23.88 16.11
CA SER A 1080 -35.07 -24.60 15.97
C SER A 1080 -35.17 -25.91 16.78
N GLY A 1081 -34.39 -26.01 17.87
CA GLY A 1081 -34.38 -27.14 18.80
C GLY A 1081 -33.46 -28.32 18.43
N ASN A 1082 -33.21 -28.58 17.15
CA ASN A 1082 -32.40 -29.72 16.70
C ASN A 1082 -31.56 -29.49 15.43
N VAL A 1083 -31.61 -28.32 14.80
CA VAL A 1083 -30.85 -28.07 13.57
C VAL A 1083 -29.47 -27.55 13.92
N LEU A 1084 -28.42 -28.31 13.62
CA LEU A 1084 -27.03 -27.89 13.78
C LEU A 1084 -26.55 -27.16 12.53
N VAL A 1085 -26.10 -25.92 12.72
CA VAL A 1085 -25.62 -25.03 11.66
C VAL A 1085 -24.11 -24.83 11.79
N ALA A 1086 -23.38 -25.00 10.70
CA ALA A 1086 -21.94 -24.79 10.65
C ALA A 1086 -21.46 -24.37 9.25
N SER A 1087 -20.46 -23.49 9.18
CA SER A 1087 -19.72 -23.22 7.96
C SER A 1087 -18.60 -24.25 7.77
N SER A 1088 -18.36 -24.64 6.52
CA SER A 1088 -17.16 -25.37 6.10
C SER A 1088 -16.47 -24.62 4.97
N VAL A 1089 -15.14 -24.72 4.93
CA VAL A 1089 -14.30 -24.06 3.93
C VAL A 1089 -13.50 -25.11 3.16
N ILE A 1090 -13.33 -24.88 1.87
CA ILE A 1090 -12.56 -25.69 0.92
C ILE A 1090 -11.50 -24.76 0.33
N PRO A 1091 -10.28 -24.75 0.90
CA PRO A 1091 -9.20 -23.92 0.38
C PRO A 1091 -8.78 -24.35 -1.03
N ARG A 1092 -8.33 -23.39 -1.84
CA ARG A 1092 -7.64 -23.63 -3.11
C ARG A 1092 -6.22 -23.04 -3.03
N SER A 1093 -5.27 -23.71 -3.69
CA SER A 1093 -3.85 -23.36 -3.61
C SER A 1093 -3.15 -23.37 -4.98
N ASP A 1094 -3.88 -23.12 -6.07
CA ASP A 1094 -3.29 -23.07 -7.42
C ASP A 1094 -2.48 -21.77 -7.69
N GLY A 1095 -2.35 -20.91 -6.68
CA GLY A 1095 -1.64 -19.63 -6.73
C GLY A 1095 -2.44 -18.52 -7.42
N CYS A 1096 -3.56 -18.85 -8.06
CA CYS A 1096 -4.37 -17.95 -8.87
C CYS A 1096 -5.75 -17.66 -8.30
N ASP A 1097 -6.30 -18.61 -7.57
CA ASP A 1097 -7.56 -18.53 -6.86
C ASP A 1097 -7.33 -19.01 -5.42
N THR A 1098 -7.28 -18.07 -4.50
CA THR A 1098 -7.26 -18.36 -3.05
C THR A 1098 -8.57 -17.96 -2.37
N THR A 1099 -9.57 -17.63 -3.18
CA THR A 1099 -10.92 -17.40 -2.67
C THR A 1099 -11.43 -18.72 -2.08
N GLY A 1100 -11.07 -19.84 -2.71
CA GLY A 1100 -11.59 -21.15 -2.34
C GLY A 1100 -13.11 -21.15 -2.45
N ARG A 1101 -13.74 -22.13 -1.81
CA ARG A 1101 -15.21 -22.22 -1.75
C ARG A 1101 -15.64 -22.80 -0.41
N GLY A 1102 -16.92 -23.00 -0.20
CA GLY A 1102 -17.39 -23.66 1.01
C GLY A 1102 -18.90 -23.73 1.10
N TYR A 1103 -19.39 -24.25 2.22
CA TYR A 1103 -20.81 -24.51 2.41
C TYR A 1103 -21.28 -23.97 3.75
N LEU A 1104 -22.51 -23.46 3.79
CA LEU A 1104 -23.30 -23.50 5.02
C LEU A 1104 -23.96 -24.86 5.10
N ASN A 1105 -23.83 -25.54 6.23
CA ASN A 1105 -24.32 -26.89 6.46
C ASN A 1105 -25.39 -26.91 7.55
N PHE A 1106 -26.41 -27.73 7.34
CA PHE A 1106 -27.62 -27.89 8.14
C PHE A 1106 -27.93 -29.39 8.28
N ILE A 1107 -27.80 -29.93 9.49
CA ILE A 1107 -28.10 -31.33 9.80
C ILE A 1107 -28.88 -31.44 11.10
N ASP A 1108 -29.48 -32.60 11.36
CA ASP A 1108 -30.03 -32.90 12.68
C ASP A 1108 -28.89 -33.12 13.69
N ALA A 1109 -28.86 -32.31 14.73
CA ALA A 1109 -27.80 -32.29 15.73
C ALA A 1109 -27.66 -33.63 16.46
N PHE A 1110 -28.75 -34.36 16.70
CA PHE A 1110 -28.72 -35.54 17.58
C PHE A 1110 -28.58 -36.86 16.82
N THR A 1111 -28.67 -36.83 15.49
CA THR A 1111 -28.54 -38.01 14.63
C THR A 1111 -27.46 -37.88 13.56
N GLY A 1112 -27.06 -36.66 13.21
CA GLY A 1112 -26.01 -36.36 12.24
C GLY A 1112 -26.41 -36.50 10.77
N GLY A 1113 -27.68 -36.77 10.48
CA GLY A 1113 -28.19 -36.97 9.12
C GLY A 1113 -29.06 -35.82 8.62
N ALA A 1114 -29.74 -36.07 7.51
CA ALA A 1114 -30.64 -35.10 6.88
C ALA A 1114 -31.78 -34.67 7.82
N LEU A 1115 -32.21 -33.43 7.64
CA LEU A 1115 -33.41 -32.89 8.29
C LEU A 1115 -34.66 -33.61 7.75
N SER A 1116 -35.72 -33.68 8.56
CA SER A 1116 -36.96 -34.36 8.20
C SER A 1116 -37.81 -33.62 7.16
N ALA A 1117 -37.49 -32.35 6.90
CA ALA A 1117 -38.16 -31.48 5.94
C ALA A 1117 -37.17 -30.42 5.43
N PRO A 1118 -37.43 -29.81 4.27
CA PRO A 1118 -36.70 -28.63 3.80
C PRO A 1118 -36.64 -27.52 4.86
N PHE A 1119 -35.46 -26.95 5.05
CA PHE A 1119 -35.20 -25.95 6.11
C PHE A 1119 -34.78 -24.59 5.56
N ILE A 1120 -34.24 -24.56 4.34
CA ILE A 1120 -33.79 -23.35 3.65
C ILE A 1120 -34.48 -23.24 2.29
N ASP A 1121 -34.61 -22.01 1.80
CA ASP A 1121 -34.99 -21.73 0.40
C ASP A 1121 -33.74 -21.87 -0.46
N ALA A 1122 -33.51 -23.09 -0.96
CA ALA A 1122 -32.32 -23.45 -1.71
C ALA A 1122 -32.44 -23.09 -3.20
N ASN A 1123 -33.66 -22.97 -3.72
CA ASN A 1123 -33.91 -22.66 -5.12
C ASN A 1123 -34.04 -21.15 -5.41
N GLY A 1124 -34.23 -20.32 -4.37
CA GLY A 1124 -34.31 -18.86 -4.44
C GLY A 1124 -35.66 -18.31 -4.92
N ASP A 1125 -36.75 -19.08 -4.79
CA ASP A 1125 -38.09 -18.66 -5.23
C ASP A 1125 -38.90 -17.92 -4.16
N GLY A 1126 -38.35 -17.81 -2.95
CA GLY A 1126 -38.96 -17.14 -1.80
C GLY A 1126 -39.90 -18.02 -0.98
N VAL A 1127 -39.98 -19.33 -1.27
CA VAL A 1127 -40.84 -20.30 -0.58
C VAL A 1127 -40.00 -21.52 -0.19
N ILE A 1128 -40.12 -21.96 1.06
CA ILE A 1128 -39.45 -23.18 1.54
C ILE A 1128 -40.43 -24.35 1.36
N ASP A 1129 -40.20 -25.18 0.34
CA ASP A 1129 -41.07 -26.31 0.02
C ASP A 1129 -40.33 -27.53 -0.56
N HIS A 1130 -41.09 -28.46 -1.14
CA HIS A 1130 -40.55 -29.69 -1.70
C HIS A 1130 -39.54 -29.47 -2.85
N ASN A 1131 -39.55 -28.31 -3.51
CA ASN A 1131 -38.58 -27.98 -4.56
C ASN A 1131 -37.19 -27.64 -4.00
N ASP A 1132 -37.03 -27.55 -2.68
CA ASP A 1132 -35.75 -27.39 -1.96
C ASP A 1132 -35.13 -28.74 -1.57
N THR A 1133 -35.33 -29.75 -2.41
CA THR A 1133 -34.85 -31.12 -2.22
C THR A 1133 -33.99 -31.57 -3.39
N LEU A 1134 -33.14 -32.57 -3.16
CA LEU A 1134 -32.38 -33.26 -4.21
C LEU A 1134 -32.96 -34.66 -4.48
N PRO A 1135 -33.10 -35.06 -5.75
CA PRO A 1135 -33.68 -36.35 -6.10
C PRO A 1135 -32.73 -37.51 -5.78
N SER A 1136 -33.18 -38.48 -4.99
CA SER A 1136 -32.43 -39.72 -4.73
C SER A 1136 -32.56 -40.71 -5.91
N GLY A 1137 -31.80 -40.47 -6.99
CA GLY A 1137 -31.59 -41.43 -8.07
C GLY A 1137 -32.09 -41.00 -9.46
N THR A 1138 -31.40 -41.47 -10.49
CA THR A 1138 -31.72 -41.22 -11.90
C THR A 1138 -32.94 -42.03 -12.35
N GLY A 1139 -34.15 -41.50 -12.14
CA GLY A 1139 -35.37 -42.06 -12.72
C GLY A 1139 -36.62 -42.00 -11.85
N GLY A 1140 -37.11 -40.81 -11.54
CA GLY A 1140 -38.53 -40.52 -11.27
C GLY A 1140 -39.26 -41.30 -10.15
N GLY A 1141 -38.54 -41.96 -9.25
CA GLY A 1141 -39.13 -42.75 -8.15
C GLY A 1141 -38.30 -42.82 -6.87
N GLY A 1142 -37.27 -41.98 -6.73
CA GLY A 1142 -36.53 -41.80 -5.48
C GLY A 1142 -37.33 -40.94 -4.47
N THR A 1143 -37.04 -41.09 -3.19
CA THR A 1143 -37.51 -40.17 -2.13
C THR A 1143 -36.63 -38.92 -2.17
N ASP A 1144 -37.19 -37.75 -2.45
CA ASP A 1144 -36.38 -36.54 -2.51
C ASP A 1144 -35.87 -36.16 -1.10
N VAL A 1145 -34.58 -35.85 -1.02
CA VAL A 1145 -33.90 -35.58 0.26
C VAL A 1145 -33.76 -34.07 0.45
N PRO A 1146 -34.14 -33.50 1.60
CA PRO A 1146 -33.93 -32.09 1.89
C PRO A 1146 -32.48 -31.65 1.70
N VAL A 1147 -32.29 -30.46 1.12
CA VAL A 1147 -30.95 -29.85 1.02
C VAL A 1147 -30.40 -29.60 2.42
N GLY A 1148 -29.19 -30.09 2.67
CA GLY A 1148 -28.46 -29.91 3.92
C GLY A 1148 -27.21 -29.05 3.79
N SER A 1149 -26.76 -28.72 2.58
CA SER A 1149 -25.67 -27.76 2.38
C SER A 1149 -25.94 -26.83 1.20
N ILE A 1150 -25.51 -25.57 1.31
CA ILE A 1150 -25.54 -24.60 0.21
C ILE A 1150 -24.23 -23.81 0.14
N ASP A 1151 -23.66 -23.71 -1.06
CA ASP A 1151 -22.58 -22.79 -1.39
C ASP A 1151 -23.22 -21.48 -1.89
N LEU A 1152 -23.00 -20.39 -1.17
CA LEU A 1152 -23.62 -19.09 -1.46
C LEU A 1152 -22.88 -18.32 -2.58
N GLY A 1153 -21.87 -18.90 -3.21
CA GLY A 1153 -21.06 -18.22 -4.23
C GLY A 1153 -20.15 -17.13 -3.66
N ILE A 1154 -19.94 -17.12 -2.34
CA ILE A 1154 -19.14 -16.12 -1.63
C ILE A 1154 -17.69 -16.56 -1.37
N GLY A 1155 -17.28 -17.68 -1.98
CA GLY A 1155 -15.99 -18.34 -1.74
C GLY A 1155 -15.96 -19.01 -0.38
N MET A 1156 -14.85 -18.96 0.38
CA MET A 1156 -14.79 -19.54 1.72
C MET A 1156 -15.67 -18.76 2.72
N PRO A 1157 -16.78 -19.35 3.25
CA PRO A 1157 -17.71 -18.63 4.11
C PRO A 1157 -17.15 -18.43 5.52
N THR A 1158 -17.51 -17.31 6.14
CA THR A 1158 -17.36 -17.07 7.59
C THR A 1158 -18.48 -17.73 8.38
N ASP A 1159 -18.43 -17.61 9.71
CA ASP A 1159 -19.53 -18.06 10.56
C ASP A 1159 -20.84 -17.34 10.19
N PRO A 1160 -21.94 -18.08 9.95
CA PRO A 1160 -23.21 -17.49 9.57
C PRO A 1160 -23.90 -16.84 10.78
N GLY A 1161 -24.56 -15.71 10.56
CA GLY A 1161 -25.45 -15.06 11.51
C GLY A 1161 -26.92 -15.28 11.12
N ALA A 1162 -27.78 -15.62 12.09
CA ALA A 1162 -29.22 -15.66 11.90
C ALA A 1162 -29.84 -14.27 12.08
N LEU A 1163 -30.61 -13.82 11.10
CA LEU A 1163 -31.45 -12.62 11.14
C LEU A 1163 -32.90 -13.05 11.29
N ILE A 1164 -33.62 -12.46 12.24
CA ILE A 1164 -35.04 -12.76 12.50
C ILE A 1164 -35.80 -11.44 12.48
N GLY A 1165 -36.48 -11.16 11.37
CA GLY A 1165 -37.29 -9.96 11.20
C GLY A 1165 -38.54 -9.97 12.08
N SER A 1166 -39.03 -8.78 12.43
CA SER A 1166 -40.27 -8.63 13.22
C SER A 1166 -41.52 -9.19 12.54
N GLY A 1167 -41.45 -9.46 11.22
CA GLY A 1167 -42.52 -10.06 10.41
C GLY A 1167 -42.48 -11.59 10.29
N GLY A 1168 -41.52 -12.27 10.92
CA GLY A 1168 -41.37 -13.74 10.83
C GLY A 1168 -40.44 -14.23 9.71
N GLU A 1169 -39.92 -13.32 8.87
CA GLU A 1169 -38.87 -13.64 7.91
C GLU A 1169 -37.55 -13.92 8.63
N ALA A 1170 -36.91 -15.04 8.33
CA ALA A 1170 -35.63 -15.41 8.91
C ALA A 1170 -34.61 -15.78 7.83
N VAL A 1171 -33.38 -15.26 7.91
CA VAL A 1171 -32.32 -15.52 6.94
C VAL A 1171 -30.99 -15.83 7.64
N PHE A 1172 -30.21 -16.74 7.08
CA PHE A 1172 -28.79 -16.89 7.43
C PHE A 1172 -27.96 -16.06 6.49
N CYS A 1173 -27.09 -15.20 7.03
CA CYS A 1173 -26.13 -14.45 6.24
C CYS A 1173 -24.72 -14.79 6.69
N ALA A 1174 -23.84 -15.05 5.72
CA ALA A 1174 -22.41 -15.19 5.93
C ALA A 1174 -21.69 -14.26 4.97
N ASN A 1175 -20.47 -13.86 5.34
CA ASN A 1175 -19.56 -13.30 4.37
C ASN A 1175 -18.69 -14.39 3.80
N GLY A 1176 -17.92 -14.08 2.76
CA GLY A 1176 -16.86 -14.97 2.34
C GLY A 1176 -15.70 -14.23 1.70
N SER A 1177 -14.74 -15.01 1.24
CA SER A 1177 -13.51 -14.55 0.62
C SER A 1177 -13.74 -13.64 -0.59
N THR A 1178 -14.87 -13.71 -1.31
CA THR A 1178 -15.11 -12.85 -2.48
C THR A 1178 -15.49 -11.41 -2.15
N GLY A 1179 -15.69 -11.08 -0.86
CA GLY A 1179 -15.94 -9.71 -0.40
C GLY A 1179 -17.39 -9.31 -0.21
N ALA A 1180 -18.34 -10.03 -0.81
CA ALA A 1180 -19.77 -9.79 -0.66
C ALA A 1180 -20.39 -10.76 0.37
N PRO A 1181 -21.34 -10.30 1.21
CA PRO A 1181 -22.18 -11.20 1.98
C PRO A 1181 -23.15 -11.96 1.08
N GLY A 1182 -23.41 -13.22 1.42
CA GLY A 1182 -24.46 -14.06 0.84
C GLY A 1182 -25.47 -14.43 1.92
N CYS A 1183 -26.74 -14.52 1.56
CA CYS A 1183 -27.80 -14.88 2.50
C CYS A 1183 -28.73 -15.95 1.91
N VAL A 1184 -29.33 -16.76 2.79
CA VAL A 1184 -30.34 -17.76 2.45
C VAL A 1184 -31.49 -17.73 3.46
N PRO A 1185 -32.76 -17.64 3.02
CA PRO A 1185 -33.92 -17.74 3.90
C PRO A 1185 -34.03 -19.12 4.57
N PHE A 1186 -34.60 -19.17 5.77
CA PHE A 1186 -34.82 -20.43 6.51
C PHE A 1186 -36.11 -20.41 7.34
N GLU A 1187 -36.58 -21.60 7.73
CA GLU A 1187 -37.80 -21.76 8.55
C GLU A 1187 -37.52 -21.57 10.05
N TRP A 1188 -38.15 -20.57 10.68
CA TRP A 1188 -38.05 -20.32 12.12
C TRP A 1188 -39.19 -20.97 12.90
N GLY A 1189 -38.90 -22.03 13.67
CA GLY A 1189 -39.88 -22.72 14.51
C GLY A 1189 -40.05 -22.12 15.93
N PRO A 1190 -41.19 -22.35 16.61
CA PRO A 1190 -41.38 -21.93 18.00
C PRO A 1190 -40.69 -22.92 18.96
N GLY A 1191 -39.49 -22.60 19.49
CA GLY A 1191 -38.77 -23.56 20.35
C GLY A 1191 -37.75 -22.98 21.34
N PHE A 1192 -38.13 -23.09 22.63
CA PHE A 1192 -37.38 -23.24 23.90
C PHE A 1192 -36.28 -22.26 24.34
N GLY A 1193 -36.21 -22.06 25.67
CA GLY A 1193 -35.38 -21.06 26.34
C GLY A 1193 -33.92 -21.47 26.58
N ARG A 1194 -33.09 -20.43 26.70
CA ARG A 1194 -31.63 -20.36 26.89
C ARG A 1194 -30.94 -21.63 27.44
N ILE A 1195 -30.18 -22.30 26.59
CA ILE A 1195 -29.45 -23.56 26.82
C ILE A 1195 -27.93 -23.35 26.88
N SER A 1196 -27.40 -22.28 26.24
CA SER A 1196 -26.01 -21.85 26.37
C SER A 1196 -25.89 -20.32 26.36
N TRP A 1197 -24.77 -19.78 26.86
CA TRP A 1197 -24.53 -18.32 26.87
C TRP A 1197 -24.46 -17.70 25.47
N ARG A 1198 -24.37 -18.51 24.40
CA ARG A 1198 -24.29 -18.09 22.99
C ARG A 1198 -25.64 -18.04 22.28
N GLU A 1199 -26.72 -18.52 22.87
CA GLU A 1199 -28.06 -18.40 22.27
C GLU A 1199 -28.56 -16.94 22.32
N LEU A 1200 -28.93 -16.45 21.14
CA LEU A 1200 -29.30 -15.07 20.79
C LEU A 1200 -30.18 -14.40 21.85
N LEU A 1201 -29.63 -13.36 22.49
CA LEU A 1201 -30.38 -12.42 23.30
C LEU A 1201 -31.04 -11.39 22.38
N ARG A 1202 -32.35 -11.53 22.22
CA ARG A 1202 -33.24 -10.42 21.89
C ARG A 1202 -33.40 -9.61 23.18
N ASP A 1203 -32.74 -8.45 23.26
CA ASP A 1203 -33.13 -7.38 24.19
C ASP A 1203 -34.25 -6.56 23.55
#